data_AF-A0A174A852-F1
#
_entry.id   AF-A0A174A852-F1
#
_cell.length_a   1.000
_cell.length_b   1.000
_cell.length_c   1.000
_cell.angle_alpha   90.00
_cell.angle_beta   90.00
_cell.angle_gamma   90.00
#
_symmetry.space_group_name_H-M   'P 1'
#
loop_
_entity.id
_entity.type
_entity.pdbx_description
1 polymer ?
#
loop_
_entity_poly.entity_id
_entity_poly.type
_entity_poly.pdbx_seq_one_letter_code
_entity_poly.pdbx_strand_id
1 'polypeptide(L)'
;MRYYKSFILFSLLALVFVACDTDDLEKDIDALKDRVASVEAQVQRLNDEMNILRVALDGNKTITDYSIDGDTYTLTLSNGETLTLTQGEVGGNYPSIDISDDGYWVIAGSKTEWRAKAENGEDATITPQFKIEANPDADGKKYWQVSYDNGSTWKFLENGLAEGVNENTPLINKVEVKDGCFNVTIGSEVYQIPVVKGLECAINVPESVADGAWMIAGGVEASFTVKVNLADGDLVRVSAPADWNAKVSEYSAGTTEVTVTVTPPSTPSECTIRVEVTHGVNTATDQIKAKTISDSYWAEYQAGFDIKIGDVVINKFDYPDAKLLQDGETVPATGVYFIADGATVKKSGPVTDLVLIAERKDNKYSSKISTTGNISLGNLAEGIGFLCKGVSLSSEGTSSVYWFNLSGNIIERLYFDHCRIEFMVDKNFSNFNNAKSGIKNLLIESCHIAIPAQQAKEDRTALFLRYDQGQYGNMTIRNNVFYCTTENKAVSLAPLMTTAKATVLDGIDVCIENNTLINTLLNHDNSTSGLMKIPYRKGWKMKNNLVWYDVALIANKNATASFLSELGSMETFDIEDISNNKVFTTIEDNPLIWGIFRDNKVFEDNVIIPELTTPFVDGTLVDTEGKYTLKPEYQGIGATIE
;
A
#
# COMPACT_ATOMS: atom_id res chain seq x y z
N MET A 1 -2.28 14.68 19.32
CA MET A 1 -1.09 15.54 19.23
C MET A 1 0.04 14.76 18.57
N ARG A 2 0.45 15.11 17.35
CA ARG A 2 1.68 14.59 16.74
C ARG A 2 2.75 15.66 16.93
N TYR A 3 3.77 15.36 17.72
CA TYR A 3 4.91 16.25 17.96
C TYR A 3 5.78 16.30 16.70
N TYR A 4 5.77 17.44 15.99
CA TYR A 4 6.75 17.72 14.94
C TYR A 4 8.07 18.11 15.60
N LYS A 5 8.95 17.13 15.87
CA LYS A 5 10.32 17.41 16.31
C LYS A 5 11.31 17.31 15.14
N SER A 6 11.70 18.50 14.66
CA SER A 6 12.98 18.93 14.08
C SER A 6 13.77 17.99 13.15
N PHE A 7 13.69 18.25 11.84
CA PHE A 7 14.72 17.93 10.82
C PHE A 7 15.64 19.12 10.51
N ILE A 8 15.44 20.28 11.15
CA ILE A 8 16.12 21.54 10.81
C ILE A 8 17.57 21.58 11.34
N LEU A 9 17.93 20.76 12.33
CA LEU A 9 19.26 20.79 12.94
C LEU A 9 20.39 20.26 12.04
N PHE A 10 20.10 19.38 11.07
CA PHE A 10 21.15 18.66 10.33
C PHE A 10 21.77 19.46 9.17
N SER A 11 21.08 20.45 8.59
CA SER A 11 21.62 21.23 7.47
C SER A 11 22.56 22.37 7.90
N LEU A 12 22.56 22.76 9.18
CA LEU A 12 23.35 23.88 9.70
C LEU A 12 24.61 23.47 10.48
N LEU A 13 24.81 22.17 10.76
CA LEU A 13 26.00 21.67 11.45
C LEU A 13 27.29 21.72 10.60
N ALA A 14 27.17 22.03 9.29
CA ALA A 14 28.30 22.08 8.36
C ALA A 14 29.18 23.34 8.48
N LEU A 15 28.84 24.32 9.33
CA LEU A 15 29.57 25.60 9.44
C LEU A 15 30.50 25.71 10.66
N VAL A 16 30.62 24.68 11.51
CA VAL A 16 31.34 24.78 12.80
C VAL A 16 32.87 24.54 12.72
N PHE A 17 33.45 24.31 11.53
CA PHE A 17 34.89 23.99 11.42
C PHE A 17 35.84 25.16 11.12
N VAL A 18 35.39 26.42 11.24
CA VAL A 18 36.28 27.60 11.13
C VAL A 18 35.95 28.68 12.15
N ALA A 19 36.16 28.42 13.44
CA ALA A 19 36.27 29.46 14.45
C ALA A 19 37.32 29.06 15.50
N CYS A 20 38.27 29.97 15.77
CA CYS A 20 39.34 29.81 16.76
C CYS A 20 38.92 30.26 18.18
N ASP A 21 37.63 30.43 18.44
CA ASP A 21 37.10 30.80 19.75
C ASP A 21 35.81 30.00 20.02
N THR A 22 35.80 29.22 21.11
CA THR A 22 34.69 28.31 21.45
C THR A 22 33.49 29.05 22.04
N ASP A 23 33.71 30.25 22.60
CA ASP A 23 32.66 31.03 23.26
C ASP A 23 31.70 31.67 22.25
N ASP A 24 32.19 32.08 21.08
CA ASP A 24 31.36 32.61 19.98
C ASP A 24 30.47 31.51 19.36
N LEU A 25 30.96 30.26 19.31
CA LEU A 25 30.19 29.11 18.81
C LEU A 25 29.02 28.76 19.72
N GLU A 26 29.19 28.78 21.04
CA GLU A 26 28.11 28.50 21.98
C GLU A 26 27.00 29.55 21.86
N LYS A 27 27.37 30.83 21.75
CA LYS A 27 26.45 31.94 21.55
C LYS A 27 25.70 31.88 20.21
N ASP A 28 26.41 31.55 19.12
CA ASP A 28 25.79 31.40 17.80
C ASP A 28 24.86 30.18 17.74
N ILE A 29 25.23 29.09 18.40
CA ILE A 29 24.38 27.90 18.55
C ILE A 29 23.11 28.24 19.33
N ASP A 30 23.20 28.98 20.43
CA ASP A 30 22.04 29.38 21.21
C ASP A 30 21.14 30.36 20.44
N ALA A 31 21.73 31.33 19.74
CA ALA A 31 20.98 32.21 18.85
C ALA A 31 20.27 31.44 17.71
N LEU A 32 20.89 30.38 17.18
CA LEU A 32 20.28 29.49 16.19
C LEU A 32 19.14 28.66 16.80
N LYS A 33 19.32 28.10 18.01
CA LYS A 33 18.26 27.38 18.73
C LYS A 33 17.06 28.29 18.96
N ASP A 34 17.28 29.52 19.41
CA ASP A 34 16.20 30.49 19.64
C ASP A 34 15.45 30.83 18.34
N ARG A 35 16.18 31.01 17.23
CA ARG A 35 15.57 31.23 15.91
C ARG A 35 14.77 30.02 15.43
N VAL A 36 15.28 28.81 15.63
CA VAL A 36 14.58 27.56 15.27
C VAL A 36 13.31 27.43 16.10
N ALA A 37 13.41 27.61 17.43
CA ALA A 37 12.25 27.58 18.32
C ALA A 37 11.20 28.63 17.93
N SER A 38 11.64 29.84 17.55
CA SER A 38 10.73 30.90 17.08
C SER A 38 10.03 30.53 15.77
N VAL A 39 10.72 29.89 14.82
CA VAL A 39 10.12 29.46 13.55
C VAL A 39 9.15 28.30 13.76
N GLU A 40 9.54 27.32 14.59
CA GLU A 40 8.67 26.19 14.95
C GLU A 40 7.38 26.70 15.63
N ALA A 41 7.51 27.66 16.56
CA ALA A 41 6.37 28.29 17.22
C ALA A 41 5.51 29.11 16.24
N GLN A 42 6.10 29.81 15.27
CA GLN A 42 5.37 30.56 14.25
C GLN A 42 4.54 29.64 13.35
N VAL A 43 5.12 28.52 12.91
CA VAL A 43 4.43 27.50 12.11
C VAL A 43 3.30 26.87 12.91
N GLN A 44 3.56 26.47 14.15
CA GLN A 44 2.54 25.87 15.00
C GLN A 44 1.38 26.83 15.23
N ARG A 45 1.69 28.09 15.54
CA ARG A 45 0.68 29.12 15.80
C ARG A 45 -0.24 29.34 14.60
N LEU A 46 0.31 29.41 13.38
CA LEU A 46 -0.54 29.55 12.19
C LEU A 46 -1.47 28.35 12.00
N ASN A 47 -0.95 27.13 12.13
CA ASN A 47 -1.77 25.92 11.98
C ASN A 47 -2.86 25.82 13.08
N ASP A 48 -2.54 26.22 14.31
CA ASP A 48 -3.51 26.31 15.41
C ASP A 48 -4.62 27.33 15.10
N GLU A 49 -4.26 28.53 14.61
CA GLU A 49 -5.23 29.56 14.18
C GLU A 49 -6.15 29.06 13.05
N MET A 50 -5.60 28.33 12.07
CA MET A 50 -6.37 27.73 10.99
C MET A 50 -7.40 26.72 11.49
N ASN A 51 -7.03 25.88 12.46
CA ASN A 51 -7.94 24.90 13.05
C ASN A 51 -9.06 25.57 13.85
N ILE A 52 -8.77 26.65 14.57
CA ILE A 52 -9.78 27.43 15.30
C ILE A 52 -10.75 28.11 14.33
N LEU A 53 -10.22 28.74 13.27
CA LEU A 53 -11.05 29.40 12.27
C LEU A 53 -11.96 28.40 11.55
N ARG A 54 -11.46 27.22 11.17
CA ARG A 54 -12.25 26.12 10.61
C ARG A 54 -13.48 25.82 11.47
N VAL A 55 -13.29 25.59 12.77
CA VAL A 55 -14.39 25.29 13.69
C VAL A 55 -15.43 26.40 13.73
N ALA A 56 -14.97 27.66 13.70
CA ALA A 56 -15.85 28.81 13.73
C ALA A 56 -16.63 29.01 12.41
N LEU A 57 -16.05 28.63 11.26
CA LEU A 57 -16.68 28.70 9.94
C LEU A 57 -17.63 27.54 9.66
N ASP A 58 -17.31 26.34 10.14
CA ASP A 58 -18.18 25.16 10.02
C ASP A 58 -19.49 25.37 10.81
N GLY A 59 -19.39 25.99 11.99
CA GLY A 59 -20.55 26.32 12.84
C GLY A 59 -21.30 25.13 13.43
N ASN A 60 -20.78 23.91 13.26
CA ASN A 60 -21.43 22.65 13.66
C ASN A 60 -20.80 21.97 14.89
N LYS A 61 -19.80 22.62 15.51
CA LYS A 61 -19.08 22.13 16.69
C LYS A 61 -19.16 23.18 17.79
N THR A 62 -19.29 22.74 19.02
CA THR A 62 -19.29 23.61 20.21
C THR A 62 -18.11 23.29 21.11
N ILE A 63 -17.75 24.20 21.99
CA ILE A 63 -16.71 23.98 23.01
C ILE A 63 -17.39 23.43 24.27
N THR A 64 -17.00 22.23 24.68
CA THR A 64 -17.53 21.55 25.87
C THR A 64 -16.76 21.93 27.13
N ASP A 65 -15.47 22.17 27.00
CA ASP A 65 -14.63 22.66 28.08
C ASP A 65 -13.45 23.47 27.54
N TYR A 66 -12.88 24.33 28.40
CA TYR A 66 -11.65 25.03 28.07
C TYR A 66 -10.83 25.35 29.32
N SER A 67 -9.50 25.40 29.15
CA SER A 67 -8.56 25.89 30.16
C SER A 67 -7.67 26.98 29.57
N ILE A 68 -7.20 27.86 30.45
CA ILE A 68 -6.27 28.95 30.10
C ILE A 68 -5.03 28.78 30.98
N ASP A 69 -3.87 28.62 30.35
CA ASP A 69 -2.56 28.61 31.01
C ASP A 69 -1.69 29.69 30.36
N GLY A 70 -1.46 30.78 31.09
CA GLY A 70 -0.87 32.00 30.52
C GLY A 70 -1.70 32.54 29.35
N ASP A 71 -1.07 32.65 28.17
CA ASP A 71 -1.70 33.08 26.93
C ASP A 71 -2.22 31.92 26.06
N THR A 72 -2.10 30.67 26.56
CA THR A 72 -2.51 29.47 25.83
C THR A 72 -3.88 28.98 26.27
N TYR A 73 -4.80 28.91 25.31
CA TYR A 73 -6.10 28.29 25.43
C TYR A 73 -6.02 26.83 24.99
N THR A 74 -6.59 25.93 25.78
CA THR A 74 -6.85 24.54 25.39
C THR A 74 -8.36 24.34 25.37
N LEU A 75 -8.92 23.98 24.22
CA LEU A 75 -10.35 23.82 23.97
C LEU A 75 -10.67 22.35 23.74
N THR A 76 -11.71 21.84 24.40
CA THR A 76 -12.30 20.54 24.08
C THR A 76 -13.57 20.79 23.28
N LEU A 77 -13.66 20.22 22.09
CA LEU A 77 -14.83 20.33 21.22
C LEU A 77 -15.86 19.24 21.54
N SER A 78 -17.07 19.43 21.04
CA SER A 78 -18.20 18.53 21.25
C SER A 78 -18.05 17.15 20.61
N ASN A 79 -17.12 16.98 19.67
CA ASN A 79 -16.71 15.68 19.10
C ASN A 79 -15.51 15.04 19.84
N GLY A 80 -15.06 15.63 20.96
CA GLY A 80 -13.89 15.16 21.72
C GLY A 80 -12.54 15.63 21.18
N GLU A 81 -12.48 16.31 20.03
CA GLU A 81 -11.26 16.92 19.51
C GLU A 81 -10.72 17.98 20.49
N THR A 82 -9.40 18.02 20.68
CA THR A 82 -8.73 19.05 21.49
C THR A 82 -7.96 20.00 20.59
N LEU A 83 -8.22 21.30 20.72
CA LEU A 83 -7.51 22.37 20.01
C LEU A 83 -6.72 23.25 20.98
N THR A 84 -5.58 23.76 20.52
CA THR A 84 -4.78 24.73 21.26
C THR A 84 -4.70 26.04 20.50
N LEU A 85 -4.60 27.15 21.22
CA LEU A 85 -4.36 28.46 20.65
C LEU A 85 -3.55 29.31 21.62
N THR A 86 -2.36 29.76 21.21
CA THR A 86 -1.51 30.65 22.01
C THR A 86 -1.60 32.07 21.49
N GLN A 87 -2.06 32.99 22.33
CA GLN A 87 -2.10 34.43 22.05
C GLN A 87 -0.72 35.08 22.25
N GLY A 88 -0.51 36.25 21.62
CA GLY A 88 0.79 36.95 21.61
C GLY A 88 1.50 36.88 20.27
N GLU A 89 2.55 37.69 20.11
CA GLU A 89 3.38 37.75 18.90
C GLU A 89 4.43 36.65 18.89
N VAL A 90 4.40 35.81 17.85
CA VAL A 90 5.40 34.75 17.61
C VAL A 90 5.80 34.79 16.14
N GLY A 91 7.09 35.01 15.85
CA GLY A 91 7.58 35.18 14.47
C GLY A 91 7.08 36.48 13.80
N GLY A 92 7.47 36.70 12.53
CA GLY A 92 7.36 38.05 11.93
C GLY A 92 6.82 38.16 10.51
N ASN A 93 6.56 37.07 9.78
CA ASN A 93 6.11 37.18 8.40
C ASN A 93 5.14 36.06 8.03
N TYR A 94 3.86 36.21 8.35
CA TYR A 94 2.81 35.25 8.01
C TYR A 94 2.34 35.44 6.55
N PRO A 95 1.90 34.38 5.85
CA PRO A 95 1.21 34.56 4.58
C PRO A 95 -0.15 35.24 4.80
N SER A 96 -0.63 36.03 3.83
CA SER A 96 -1.99 36.57 3.89
C SER A 96 -3.00 35.43 3.72
N ILE A 97 -4.02 35.43 4.57
CA ILE A 97 -5.09 34.42 4.57
C ILE A 97 -6.41 35.16 4.69
N ASP A 98 -7.31 34.88 3.76
CA ASP A 98 -8.63 35.49 3.67
C ASP A 98 -9.66 34.48 3.15
N ILE A 99 -10.94 34.86 3.14
CA ILE A 99 -12.05 34.07 2.63
C ILE A 99 -12.76 34.88 1.55
N SER A 100 -12.88 34.30 0.35
CA SER A 100 -13.57 34.98 -0.75
C SER A 100 -15.06 35.16 -0.45
N ASP A 101 -15.71 36.09 -1.16
CA ASP A 101 -17.16 36.36 -1.04
C ASP A 101 -18.02 35.10 -1.23
N ASP A 102 -17.57 34.15 -2.05
CA ASP A 102 -18.23 32.87 -2.30
C ASP A 102 -17.71 31.72 -1.42
N GLY A 103 -16.94 32.02 -0.37
CA GLY A 103 -16.63 31.09 0.73
C GLY A 103 -15.43 30.16 0.52
N TYR A 104 -14.49 30.50 -0.37
CA TYR A 104 -13.27 29.73 -0.63
C TYR A 104 -12.06 30.34 0.07
N TRP A 105 -11.06 29.51 0.38
CA TRP A 105 -9.79 30.00 0.91
C TRP A 105 -9.08 30.88 -0.11
N VAL A 106 -8.53 32.00 0.36
CA VAL A 106 -7.61 32.86 -0.37
C VAL A 106 -6.28 32.87 0.39
N ILE A 107 -5.26 32.23 -0.18
CA ILE A 107 -3.95 32.05 0.46
C ILE A 107 -2.89 32.80 -0.34
N ALA A 108 -2.12 33.67 0.33
CA ALA A 108 -1.11 34.53 -0.27
C ALA A 108 -1.64 35.35 -1.46
N GLY A 109 -2.90 35.80 -1.36
CA GLY A 109 -3.61 36.58 -2.39
C GLY A 109 -4.23 35.76 -3.52
N SER A 110 -4.07 34.43 -3.53
CA SER A 110 -4.64 33.55 -4.55
C SER A 110 -5.85 32.78 -4.03
N LYS A 111 -6.98 32.90 -4.73
CA LYS A 111 -8.18 32.08 -4.46
C LYS A 111 -7.90 30.62 -4.84
N THR A 112 -8.25 29.72 -3.93
CA THR A 112 -8.10 28.27 -4.11
C THR A 112 -9.41 27.64 -4.61
N GLU A 113 -9.34 26.37 -5.02
CA GLU A 113 -10.50 25.52 -5.29
C GLU A 113 -11.13 24.92 -4.02
N TRP A 114 -10.54 25.19 -2.85
CA TRP A 114 -10.95 24.61 -1.58
C TRP A 114 -11.80 25.57 -0.77
N ARG A 115 -12.93 25.05 -0.26
CA ARG A 115 -13.89 25.84 0.50
C ARG A 115 -13.41 26.06 1.94
N ALA A 116 -13.63 27.27 2.44
CA ALA A 116 -13.37 27.65 3.82
C ALA A 116 -14.62 27.53 4.70
N LYS A 117 -15.80 27.73 4.11
CA LYS A 117 -17.11 27.68 4.78
C LYS A 117 -17.88 26.45 4.35
N ALA A 118 -18.65 25.87 5.28
CA ALA A 118 -19.64 24.83 4.98
C ALA A 118 -20.72 25.32 3.98
N GLU A 119 -21.30 24.44 3.15
CA GLU A 119 -22.57 24.68 2.41
C GLU A 119 -23.55 23.59 2.75
N ASN A 120 -24.84 23.92 2.75
CA ASN A 120 -25.92 22.94 2.64
C ASN A 120 -25.84 21.80 3.69
N GLY A 121 -25.21 22.05 4.84
CA GLY A 121 -25.02 21.06 5.90
C GLY A 121 -23.78 20.15 5.76
N GLU A 122 -22.91 20.40 4.78
CA GLU A 122 -21.62 19.71 4.62
C GLU A 122 -20.45 20.61 5.06
N ASP A 123 -19.63 20.08 5.97
CA ASP A 123 -18.41 20.71 6.48
C ASP A 123 -17.40 20.99 5.36
N ALA A 124 -16.55 22.00 5.55
CA ALA A 124 -15.39 22.18 4.70
C ALA A 124 -14.42 21.00 4.90
N THR A 125 -14.08 20.28 3.84
CA THR A 125 -13.29 19.04 3.94
C THR A 125 -11.79 19.27 4.10
N ILE A 126 -11.29 20.47 3.79
CA ILE A 126 -9.86 20.79 3.74
C ILE A 126 -9.54 22.03 4.56
N THR A 127 -8.57 21.85 5.47
CA THR A 127 -7.95 22.94 6.24
C THR A 127 -6.49 23.04 5.81
N PRO A 128 -6.08 24.14 5.17
CA PRO A 128 -4.72 24.32 4.71
C PRO A 128 -3.71 24.19 5.86
N GLN A 129 -2.65 23.43 5.63
CA GLN A 129 -1.53 23.27 6.57
C GLN A 129 -0.31 24.02 6.07
N PHE A 130 0.48 24.56 6.99
CA PHE A 130 1.62 25.40 6.67
C PHE A 130 2.90 24.88 7.31
N LYS A 131 4.02 25.07 6.62
CA LYS A 131 5.37 24.91 7.17
C LYS A 131 6.31 25.92 6.55
N ILE A 132 7.49 26.11 7.13
CA ILE A 132 8.55 26.95 6.60
C ILE A 132 9.72 26.06 6.17
N GLU A 133 10.23 26.25 4.95
CA GLU A 133 11.36 25.50 4.41
C GLU A 133 12.23 26.37 3.49
N ALA A 134 13.51 26.03 3.35
CA ALA A 134 14.42 26.72 2.44
C ALA A 134 14.02 26.45 0.98
N ASN A 135 13.85 27.52 0.20
CA ASN A 135 13.55 27.42 -1.21
C ASN A 135 14.87 27.33 -2.01
N PRO A 136 15.15 26.19 -2.70
CA PRO A 136 16.38 26.02 -3.47
C PRO A 136 16.50 27.00 -4.64
N ASP A 137 15.37 27.48 -5.16
CA ASP A 137 15.32 28.40 -6.30
C ASP A 137 15.43 29.88 -5.89
N ALA A 138 15.55 30.16 -4.59
CA ALA A 138 15.60 31.52 -4.02
C ALA A 138 16.79 31.73 -3.07
N ASP A 139 17.99 31.28 -3.48
CA ASP A 139 19.25 31.42 -2.74
C ASP A 139 19.18 30.88 -1.29
N GLY A 140 18.38 29.83 -1.05
CA GLY A 140 18.22 29.20 0.26
C GLY A 140 17.38 29.99 1.27
N LYS A 141 16.72 31.09 0.84
CA LYS A 141 15.77 31.83 1.67
C LYS A 141 14.60 30.95 2.08
N LYS A 142 14.10 31.14 3.30
CA LYS A 142 12.95 30.40 3.81
C LYS A 142 11.63 30.97 3.29
N TYR A 143 10.81 30.07 2.78
CA TYR A 143 9.46 30.36 2.30
C TYR A 143 8.44 29.47 3.02
N TRP A 144 7.23 29.98 3.13
CA TRP A 144 6.07 29.20 3.50
C TRP A 144 5.72 28.22 2.38
N GLN A 145 5.42 27.00 2.79
CA GLN A 145 4.75 26.02 1.98
C GLN A 145 3.35 25.77 2.53
N VAL A 146 2.42 25.46 1.63
CA VAL A 146 1.06 25.05 1.95
C VAL A 146 0.80 23.62 1.49
N SER A 147 0.04 22.88 2.27
CA SER A 147 -0.51 21.57 1.94
C SER A 147 -2.04 21.59 2.04
N TYR A 148 -2.70 20.87 1.14
CA TYR A 148 -4.15 20.70 1.09
C TYR A 148 -4.57 19.23 1.25
N ASP A 149 -3.61 18.34 1.51
CA ASP A 149 -3.77 16.87 1.52
C ASP A 149 -3.14 16.26 2.77
N ASN A 150 -3.33 16.91 3.92
CA ASN A 150 -2.83 16.50 5.23
C ASN A 150 -1.31 16.31 5.28
N GLY A 151 -0.56 17.16 4.57
CA GLY A 151 0.90 17.17 4.56
C GLY A 151 1.55 16.17 3.62
N SER A 152 0.76 15.50 2.76
CA SER A 152 1.28 14.52 1.80
C SER A 152 2.07 15.20 0.68
N THR A 153 1.58 16.35 0.20
CA THR A 153 2.27 17.21 -0.76
C THR A 153 2.31 18.65 -0.26
N TRP A 154 3.37 19.36 -0.66
CA TRP A 154 3.61 20.74 -0.25
C TRP A 154 4.01 21.60 -1.44
N LYS A 155 3.52 22.83 -1.46
CA LYS A 155 3.82 23.81 -2.51
C LYS A 155 4.32 25.10 -1.90
N PHE A 156 5.42 25.64 -2.43
CA PHE A 156 5.90 26.97 -2.06
C PHE A 156 4.87 28.04 -2.45
N LEU A 157 4.60 28.95 -1.51
CA LEU A 157 3.78 30.13 -1.77
C LEU A 157 4.62 31.19 -2.48
N GLU A 158 4.15 31.68 -3.63
CA GLU A 158 4.86 32.69 -4.44
C GLU A 158 5.10 33.98 -3.63
N ASN A 159 4.07 34.47 -2.93
CA ASN A 159 4.14 35.60 -2.00
C ASN A 159 4.35 35.14 -0.55
N GLY A 160 5.15 34.08 -0.35
CA GLY A 160 5.31 33.40 0.94
C GLY A 160 6.67 33.53 1.59
N LEU A 161 7.44 34.59 1.33
CA LEU A 161 8.73 34.78 1.99
C LEU A 161 8.52 34.79 3.52
N ALA A 162 9.21 33.90 4.25
CA ALA A 162 9.06 33.75 5.70
C ALA A 162 10.11 34.56 6.49
N GLU A 163 11.07 35.16 5.79
CA GLU A 163 12.14 35.98 6.35
C GLU A 163 11.85 37.48 6.15
N GLY A 164 12.41 38.35 6.99
CA GLY A 164 12.26 39.81 6.87
C GLY A 164 11.63 40.49 8.09
N VAL A 165 11.29 41.77 7.95
CA VAL A 165 10.69 42.62 9.00
C VAL A 165 9.18 42.79 8.74
N ASN A 166 8.40 42.77 9.82
CA ASN A 166 6.94 42.60 9.87
C ASN A 166 6.12 43.54 8.96
N GLU A 167 5.38 42.96 8.01
CA GLU A 167 4.20 43.61 7.41
C GLU A 167 2.89 42.83 7.66
N ASN A 168 2.97 41.49 7.81
CA ASN A 168 1.79 40.65 8.03
C ASN A 168 1.72 40.12 9.47
N THR A 169 0.56 40.33 10.11
CA THR A 169 0.27 39.85 11.46
C THR A 169 -0.28 38.42 11.47
N PRO A 170 -0.27 37.75 12.64
CA PRO A 170 -1.20 36.69 12.98
C PRO A 170 -2.59 36.76 12.35
N LEU A 171 -3.17 35.60 12.04
CA LEU A 171 -4.53 35.50 11.50
C LEU A 171 -5.57 35.92 12.55
N ILE A 172 -5.43 35.44 13.79
CA ILE A 172 -6.36 35.78 14.88
C ILE A 172 -5.79 36.97 15.65
N ASN A 173 -6.48 38.11 15.57
CA ASN A 173 -6.07 39.35 16.23
C ASN A 173 -6.39 39.36 17.72
N LYS A 174 -7.49 38.69 18.12
CA LYS A 174 -7.97 38.70 19.51
C LYS A 174 -8.87 37.51 19.79
N VAL A 175 -8.82 37.02 21.02
CA VAL A 175 -9.75 36.03 21.57
C VAL A 175 -10.40 36.55 22.85
N GLU A 176 -11.70 36.31 23.01
CA GLU A 176 -12.41 36.55 24.26
C GLU A 176 -13.53 35.54 24.52
N VAL A 177 -13.59 34.98 25.73
CA VAL A 177 -14.73 34.15 26.16
C VAL A 177 -15.76 35.05 26.82
N LYS A 178 -16.90 35.25 26.16
CA LYS A 178 -17.94 36.17 26.61
C LYS A 178 -19.29 35.74 26.07
N ASP A 179 -20.34 35.99 26.86
CA ASP A 179 -21.74 35.77 26.48
C ASP A 179 -22.04 34.32 26.04
N GLY A 180 -21.33 33.35 26.65
CA GLY A 180 -21.48 31.93 26.34
C GLY A 180 -20.78 31.48 25.05
N CYS A 181 -19.95 32.33 24.44
CA CYS A 181 -19.20 32.01 23.23
C CYS A 181 -17.69 32.23 23.43
N PHE A 182 -16.90 31.46 22.69
CA PHE A 182 -15.50 31.73 22.42
C PHE A 182 -15.45 32.59 21.16
N ASN A 183 -15.15 33.88 21.33
CA ASN A 183 -15.17 34.86 20.25
C ASN A 183 -13.75 35.02 19.69
N VAL A 184 -13.61 34.86 18.38
CA VAL A 184 -12.36 34.95 17.64
C VAL A 184 -12.47 36.13 16.69
N THR A 185 -11.58 37.11 16.83
CA THR A 185 -11.55 38.30 15.96
C THR A 185 -10.48 38.12 14.88
N ILE A 186 -10.89 38.30 13.62
CA ILE A 186 -10.03 38.27 12.43
C ILE A 186 -10.32 39.53 11.61
N GLY A 187 -9.31 40.39 11.45
CA GLY A 187 -9.49 41.74 10.92
C GLY A 187 -10.55 42.52 11.71
N SER A 188 -11.66 42.86 11.03
CA SER A 188 -12.81 43.53 11.64
C SER A 188 -13.97 42.59 11.99
N GLU A 189 -13.87 41.31 11.66
CA GLU A 189 -14.95 40.33 11.85
C GLU A 189 -14.77 39.55 13.15
N VAL A 190 -15.90 39.17 13.75
CA VAL A 190 -15.95 38.35 14.97
C VAL A 190 -16.68 37.06 14.66
N TYR A 191 -15.97 35.95 14.80
CA TYR A 191 -16.49 34.60 14.66
C TYR A 191 -16.78 34.02 16.05
N GLN A 192 -17.90 33.32 16.19
CA GLN A 192 -18.38 32.82 17.48
C GLN A 192 -18.46 31.30 17.48
N ILE A 193 -17.81 30.68 18.47
CA ILE A 193 -17.96 29.25 18.75
C ILE A 193 -18.73 29.13 20.08
N PRO A 194 -19.95 28.59 20.09
CA PRO A 194 -20.71 28.43 21.34
C PRO A 194 -19.96 27.56 22.34
N VAL A 195 -19.95 27.97 23.61
CA VAL A 195 -19.43 27.20 24.74
C VAL A 195 -20.61 26.54 25.43
N VAL A 196 -20.82 25.25 25.16
CA VAL A 196 -21.94 24.47 25.68
C VAL A 196 -21.37 23.38 26.59
N LYS A 197 -21.20 23.72 27.86
CA LYS A 197 -20.61 22.81 28.84
C LYS A 197 -21.40 21.49 28.90
N GLY A 198 -20.69 20.39 28.71
CA GLY A 198 -21.24 19.03 28.77
C GLY A 198 -21.91 18.53 27.48
N LEU A 199 -21.99 19.30 26.40
CA LEU A 199 -22.55 18.81 25.13
C LEU A 199 -21.54 17.91 24.38
N GLU A 200 -21.52 16.63 24.70
CA GLU A 200 -20.58 15.65 24.16
C GLU A 200 -21.26 14.66 23.20
N CYS A 201 -20.61 14.39 22.06
CA CYS A 201 -20.92 13.31 21.13
C CYS A 201 -19.59 12.86 20.49
N ALA A 202 -18.93 11.87 21.08
CA ALA A 202 -17.67 11.35 20.55
C ALA A 202 -17.75 9.82 20.38
N ILE A 203 -17.57 9.34 19.16
CA ILE A 203 -17.58 7.91 18.84
C ILE A 203 -16.30 7.29 19.39
N ASN A 204 -16.46 6.26 20.22
CA ASN A 204 -15.34 5.41 20.60
C ASN A 204 -15.05 4.48 19.42
N VAL A 205 -13.97 4.80 18.69
CA VAL A 205 -13.57 4.11 17.45
C VAL A 205 -13.39 2.61 17.74
N PRO A 206 -14.13 1.72 17.04
CA PRO A 206 -14.00 0.28 17.23
C PRO A 206 -12.62 -0.24 16.82
N GLU A 207 -12.16 -1.31 17.49
CA GLU A 207 -10.88 -1.96 17.16
C GLU A 207 -10.83 -2.55 15.74
N SER A 208 -11.99 -2.91 15.17
CA SER A 208 -12.11 -3.46 13.81
C SER A 208 -12.09 -2.41 12.70
N VAL A 209 -11.63 -1.20 12.98
CA VAL A 209 -11.39 -0.19 11.93
C VAL A 209 -10.12 -0.54 11.17
N ALA A 210 -10.28 -0.80 9.87
CA ALA A 210 -9.20 -1.04 8.92
C ALA A 210 -9.39 -0.12 7.72
N ASP A 211 -8.31 0.38 7.14
CA ASP A 211 -8.34 1.29 5.98
C ASP A 211 -9.27 2.51 6.15
N GLY A 212 -9.40 2.99 7.40
CA GLY A 212 -10.24 4.15 7.73
C GLY A 212 -11.75 3.88 7.75
N ALA A 213 -12.18 2.61 7.73
CA ALA A 213 -13.58 2.21 7.87
C ALA A 213 -13.76 1.12 8.92
N TRP A 214 -14.86 1.19 9.66
CA TRP A 214 -15.30 0.15 10.58
C TRP A 214 -15.79 -1.07 9.79
N MET A 215 -15.07 -2.19 9.91
CA MET A 215 -15.37 -3.41 9.17
C MET A 215 -16.40 -4.27 9.91
N ILE A 216 -17.51 -4.57 9.24
CA ILE A 216 -18.66 -5.30 9.83
C ILE A 216 -19.05 -6.49 8.95
N ALA A 217 -19.36 -7.65 9.54
CA ALA A 217 -19.93 -8.76 8.77
C ALA A 217 -21.34 -8.40 8.25
N GLY A 218 -21.60 -8.61 6.95
CA GLY A 218 -22.89 -8.31 6.33
C GLY A 218 -24.05 -9.07 6.99
N GLY A 219 -25.16 -8.38 7.26
CA GLY A 219 -26.35 -8.95 7.90
C GLY A 219 -26.19 -9.35 9.38
N VAL A 220 -25.03 -9.10 9.99
CA VAL A 220 -24.76 -9.41 11.40
C VAL A 220 -24.76 -8.12 12.21
N GLU A 221 -25.46 -8.12 13.34
CA GLU A 221 -25.49 -6.99 14.25
C GLU A 221 -24.11 -6.73 14.87
N ALA A 222 -23.69 -5.48 14.85
CA ALA A 222 -22.49 -5.00 15.53
C ALA A 222 -22.79 -3.68 16.24
N SER A 223 -21.90 -3.26 17.15
CA SER A 223 -22.11 -2.02 17.90
C SER A 223 -20.81 -1.28 18.19
N PHE A 224 -20.96 0.01 18.46
CA PHE A 224 -19.92 0.88 19.01
C PHE A 224 -20.53 1.76 20.10
N THR A 225 -19.70 2.31 20.98
CA THR A 225 -20.15 3.23 22.02
C THR A 225 -19.84 4.68 21.65
N VAL A 226 -20.66 5.58 22.17
CA VAL A 226 -20.52 7.02 21.98
C VAL A 226 -20.48 7.66 23.35
N LYS A 227 -19.39 8.36 23.63
CA LYS A 227 -19.26 9.19 24.82
C LYS A 227 -20.20 10.39 24.69
N VAL A 228 -21.04 10.56 25.71
CA VAL A 228 -22.03 11.63 25.81
C VAL A 228 -22.02 12.20 27.22
N ASN A 229 -22.79 13.26 27.47
CA ASN A 229 -23.05 13.74 28.83
C ASN A 229 -24.42 14.41 28.86
N LEU A 230 -25.47 13.58 28.96
CA LEU A 230 -26.84 13.99 28.69
C LEU A 230 -27.47 14.74 29.87
N ALA A 231 -28.10 15.87 29.59
CA ALA A 231 -28.98 16.61 30.52
C ALA A 231 -30.47 16.33 30.23
N ASP A 232 -31.35 16.80 31.13
CA ASP A 232 -32.79 16.74 30.92
C ASP A 232 -33.20 17.49 29.64
N GLY A 233 -33.87 16.80 28.73
CA GLY A 233 -34.33 17.34 27.44
C GLY A 233 -33.39 17.10 26.27
N ASP A 234 -32.21 16.51 26.49
CA ASP A 234 -31.28 16.15 25.42
C ASP A 234 -31.80 14.98 24.59
N LEU A 235 -31.45 14.96 23.30
CA LEU A 235 -31.80 13.88 22.37
C LEU A 235 -30.53 13.33 21.73
N VAL A 236 -30.47 12.00 21.62
CA VAL A 236 -29.48 11.30 20.80
C VAL A 236 -30.16 10.70 19.59
N ARG A 237 -29.58 10.93 18.41
CA ARG A 237 -30.04 10.38 17.12
C ARG A 237 -28.88 9.71 16.40
N VAL A 238 -29.20 8.66 15.66
CA VAL A 238 -28.28 8.03 14.71
C VAL A 238 -28.89 8.13 13.31
N SER A 239 -28.06 8.47 12.34
CA SER A 239 -28.40 8.54 10.93
C SER A 239 -27.48 7.62 10.14
N ALA A 240 -28.08 6.74 9.34
CA ALA A 240 -27.41 5.83 8.43
C ALA A 240 -28.38 5.54 7.26
N PRO A 241 -27.89 5.04 6.12
CA PRO A 241 -28.76 4.52 5.07
C PRO A 241 -29.75 3.49 5.61
N ALA A 242 -30.96 3.45 5.03
CA ALA A 242 -32.06 2.66 5.55
C ALA A 242 -31.75 1.15 5.63
N ASP A 243 -30.93 0.63 4.71
CA ASP A 243 -30.48 -0.76 4.65
C ASP A 243 -29.45 -1.13 5.74
N TRP A 244 -28.83 -0.15 6.39
CA TRP A 244 -27.86 -0.34 7.47
C TRP A 244 -28.46 -0.40 8.88
N ASN A 245 -29.76 -0.13 9.03
CA ASN A 245 -30.54 -0.31 10.26
C ASN A 245 -29.78 0.07 11.55
N ALA A 246 -29.55 1.36 11.76
CA ALA A 246 -28.88 1.85 12.96
C ALA A 246 -29.89 2.25 14.06
N LYS A 247 -29.56 1.95 15.34
CA LYS A 247 -30.37 2.27 16.51
C LYS A 247 -29.50 2.70 17.68
N VAL A 248 -29.98 3.67 18.46
CA VAL A 248 -29.37 4.06 19.74
C VAL A 248 -30.05 3.28 20.85
N SER A 249 -29.27 2.83 21.84
CA SER A 249 -29.78 2.23 23.08
C SER A 249 -30.70 3.19 23.84
N GLU A 250 -31.48 2.67 24.80
CA GLU A 250 -32.19 3.54 25.75
C GLU A 250 -31.19 4.37 26.58
N TYR A 251 -31.57 5.60 26.92
CA TYR A 251 -30.76 6.55 27.69
C TYR A 251 -31.64 7.45 28.56
N SER A 252 -31.02 8.12 29.54
CA SER A 252 -31.66 9.08 30.45
C SER A 252 -30.71 10.22 30.82
N ALA A 253 -31.20 11.26 31.51
CA ALA A 253 -30.33 12.31 32.02
C ALA A 253 -29.24 11.75 32.95
N GLY A 254 -28.02 12.28 32.84
CA GLY A 254 -26.82 11.78 33.49
C GLY A 254 -26.14 10.60 32.77
N THR A 255 -26.67 10.12 31.65
CA THR A 255 -26.00 9.10 30.83
C THR A 255 -24.70 9.68 30.26
N THR A 256 -23.59 8.97 30.47
CA THR A 256 -22.26 9.38 29.99
C THR A 256 -21.77 8.58 28.77
N GLU A 257 -22.50 7.53 28.40
CA GLU A 257 -22.18 6.68 27.26
C GLU A 257 -23.47 6.04 26.73
N VAL A 258 -23.63 6.01 25.41
CA VAL A 258 -24.72 5.30 24.73
C VAL A 258 -24.14 4.29 23.76
N THR A 259 -24.87 3.22 23.49
CA THR A 259 -24.49 2.21 22.49
C THR A 259 -25.27 2.45 21.20
N VAL A 260 -24.57 2.46 20.07
CA VAL A 260 -25.17 2.45 18.75
C VAL A 260 -25.03 1.06 18.17
N THR A 261 -26.16 0.43 17.88
CA THR A 261 -26.27 -0.88 17.26
C THR A 261 -26.60 -0.73 15.79
N VAL A 262 -25.89 -1.45 14.93
CA VAL A 262 -25.99 -1.36 13.46
C VAL A 262 -26.11 -2.76 12.88
N THR A 263 -27.03 -2.93 11.94
CA THR A 263 -27.15 -4.18 11.16
C THR A 263 -27.00 -3.83 9.67
N PRO A 264 -25.80 -4.02 9.09
CA PRO A 264 -25.56 -3.72 7.69
C PRO A 264 -26.36 -4.63 6.76
N PRO A 265 -26.53 -4.25 5.48
CA PRO A 265 -27.06 -5.18 4.48
C PRO A 265 -26.21 -6.45 4.37
N SER A 266 -26.81 -7.54 3.89
CA SER A 266 -26.09 -8.80 3.64
C SER A 266 -25.16 -8.72 2.43
N THR A 267 -25.39 -7.78 1.53
CA THR A 267 -24.54 -7.53 0.35
C THR A 267 -23.41 -6.55 0.66
N PRO A 268 -22.30 -6.57 -0.09
CA PRO A 268 -21.24 -5.59 0.04
C PRO A 268 -21.79 -4.15 -0.09
N SER A 269 -21.45 -3.30 0.88
CA SER A 269 -21.96 -1.92 1.01
C SER A 269 -21.02 -1.11 1.90
N GLU A 270 -20.98 0.19 1.69
CA GLU A 270 -20.24 1.13 2.52
C GLU A 270 -21.10 2.37 2.77
N CYS A 271 -20.97 2.96 3.97
CA CYS A 271 -21.67 4.18 4.31
C CYS A 271 -20.93 4.99 5.39
N THR A 272 -21.43 6.19 5.66
CA THR A 272 -21.07 6.97 6.84
C THR A 272 -22.23 6.94 7.83
N ILE A 273 -21.96 6.50 9.05
CA ILE A 273 -22.91 6.54 10.17
C ILE A 273 -22.63 7.82 10.95
N ARG A 274 -23.66 8.64 11.16
CA ARG A 274 -23.58 9.89 11.93
C ARG A 274 -24.36 9.74 13.23
N VAL A 275 -23.78 10.18 14.34
CA VAL A 275 -24.43 10.28 15.65
C VAL A 275 -24.54 11.75 16.02
N GLU A 276 -25.71 12.14 16.51
CA GLU A 276 -26.02 13.52 16.86
C GLU A 276 -26.59 13.58 18.29
N VAL A 277 -26.06 14.50 19.10
CA VAL A 277 -26.59 14.83 20.43
C VAL A 277 -27.06 16.28 20.39
N THR A 278 -28.32 16.55 20.71
CA THR A 278 -28.88 17.91 20.74
C THR A 278 -29.13 18.37 22.16
N HIS A 279 -28.62 19.55 22.50
CA HIS A 279 -28.84 20.25 23.77
C HIS A 279 -29.42 21.64 23.51
N GLY A 280 -30.73 21.81 23.73
CA GLY A 280 -31.44 23.03 23.38
C GLY A 280 -31.39 23.32 21.88
N VAL A 281 -30.74 24.43 21.49
CA VAL A 281 -30.55 24.84 20.09
C VAL A 281 -29.22 24.35 19.48
N ASN A 282 -28.37 23.73 20.30
CA ASN A 282 -27.02 23.32 19.91
C ASN A 282 -26.99 21.81 19.61
N THR A 283 -26.12 21.43 18.67
CA THR A 283 -25.93 20.02 18.28
C THR A 283 -24.44 19.69 18.29
N ALA A 284 -24.12 18.51 18.82
CA ALA A 284 -22.83 17.85 18.64
C ALA A 284 -23.00 16.69 17.68
N THR A 285 -22.09 16.56 16.72
CA THR A 285 -22.11 15.41 15.80
C THR A 285 -20.73 14.78 15.70
N ASP A 286 -20.72 13.46 15.56
CA ASP A 286 -19.55 12.69 15.17
C ASP A 286 -19.96 11.59 14.20
N GLN A 287 -19.00 11.07 13.42
CA GLN A 287 -19.29 10.15 12.34
C GLN A 287 -18.19 9.11 12.14
N ILE A 288 -18.60 7.94 11.68
CA ILE A 288 -17.69 6.84 11.35
C ILE A 288 -18.06 6.26 9.99
N LYS A 289 -17.04 6.03 9.15
CA LYS A 289 -17.23 5.26 7.92
C LYS A 289 -17.35 3.79 8.29
N ALA A 290 -18.28 3.07 7.69
CA ALA A 290 -18.47 1.65 7.88
C ALA A 290 -18.53 0.93 6.54
N LYS A 291 -17.98 -0.29 6.50
CA LYS A 291 -17.91 -1.11 5.30
C LYS A 291 -18.17 -2.56 5.66
N THR A 292 -18.94 -3.25 4.82
CA THR A 292 -19.16 -4.68 5.03
C THR A 292 -17.96 -5.50 4.58
N ILE A 293 -17.64 -6.52 5.37
CA ILE A 293 -16.66 -7.54 5.03
C ILE A 293 -17.28 -8.45 3.98
N SER A 294 -16.54 -8.72 2.90
CA SER A 294 -16.93 -9.66 1.86
C SER A 294 -15.79 -10.62 1.52
N ASP A 295 -16.16 -11.86 1.30
CA ASP A 295 -15.30 -12.92 0.79
C ASP A 295 -15.50 -13.15 -0.71
N SER A 296 -16.22 -12.27 -1.42
CA SER A 296 -16.50 -12.41 -2.85
C SER A 296 -16.04 -11.18 -3.63
N TYR A 297 -15.03 -11.36 -4.51
CA TYR A 297 -14.64 -10.33 -5.45
C TYR A 297 -15.78 -9.96 -6.40
N TRP A 298 -16.63 -10.92 -6.80
CA TRP A 298 -17.77 -10.60 -7.67
C TRP A 298 -18.80 -9.71 -6.97
N ALA A 299 -19.16 -10.02 -5.72
CA ALA A 299 -20.11 -9.22 -4.97
C ALA A 299 -19.57 -7.80 -4.68
N GLU A 300 -18.27 -7.69 -4.39
CA GLU A 300 -17.57 -6.40 -4.24
C GLU A 300 -17.60 -5.58 -5.53
N TYR A 301 -17.27 -6.20 -6.67
CA TYR A 301 -17.38 -5.56 -7.98
C TYR A 301 -18.82 -5.07 -8.25
N GLN A 302 -19.83 -5.89 -7.97
CA GLN A 302 -21.24 -5.51 -8.14
C GLN A 302 -21.66 -4.35 -7.24
N ALA A 303 -21.10 -4.26 -6.02
CA ALA A 303 -21.28 -3.10 -5.15
C ALA A 303 -20.56 -1.85 -5.67
N GLY A 304 -19.56 -2.02 -6.54
CA GLY A 304 -18.75 -0.93 -7.08
C GLY A 304 -17.47 -0.69 -6.29
N PHE A 305 -17.04 -1.67 -5.51
CA PHE A 305 -15.77 -1.60 -4.78
C PHE A 305 -14.59 -1.86 -5.71
N ASP A 306 -13.47 -1.25 -5.35
CA ASP A 306 -12.19 -1.44 -6.00
C ASP A 306 -11.57 -2.79 -5.65
N ILE A 307 -11.20 -3.54 -6.69
CA ILE A 307 -10.43 -4.78 -6.59
C ILE A 307 -9.03 -4.50 -7.16
N LYS A 308 -8.01 -4.64 -6.31
CA LYS A 308 -6.61 -4.41 -6.72
C LYS A 308 -5.95 -5.68 -7.24
N ILE A 309 -5.24 -5.53 -8.36
CA ILE A 309 -4.33 -6.51 -8.94
C ILE A 309 -3.01 -5.78 -9.25
N GLY A 310 -2.03 -5.89 -8.37
CA GLY A 310 -0.83 -5.04 -8.45
C GLY A 310 -1.19 -3.55 -8.40
N ASP A 311 -0.75 -2.81 -9.42
CA ASP A 311 -1.05 -1.37 -9.59
C ASP A 311 -2.40 -1.07 -10.27
N VAL A 312 -3.16 -2.10 -10.66
CA VAL A 312 -4.44 -1.93 -11.38
C VAL A 312 -5.63 -2.04 -10.43
N VAL A 313 -6.59 -1.12 -10.60
CA VAL A 313 -7.87 -1.12 -9.91
C VAL A 313 -8.98 -1.57 -10.88
N ILE A 314 -9.78 -2.54 -10.46
CA ILE A 314 -10.94 -3.05 -11.21
C ILE A 314 -12.21 -2.77 -10.41
N ASN A 315 -13.17 -2.08 -11.01
CA ASN A 315 -14.51 -1.84 -10.45
C ASN A 315 -15.56 -1.75 -11.57
N LYS A 316 -16.85 -1.74 -11.22
CA LYS A 316 -17.95 -1.72 -12.20
C LYS A 316 -18.13 -0.40 -12.95
N PHE A 317 -17.53 0.69 -12.47
CA PHE A 317 -17.67 1.99 -13.10
C PHE A 317 -16.70 2.12 -14.28
N ASP A 318 -15.46 1.64 -14.08
CA ASP A 318 -14.42 1.64 -15.12
C ASP A 318 -14.53 0.44 -16.07
N TYR A 319 -15.05 -0.70 -15.58
CA TYR A 319 -15.18 -1.94 -16.35
C TYR A 319 -16.62 -2.48 -16.37
N PRO A 320 -17.64 -1.70 -16.79
CA PRO A 320 -19.06 -2.02 -16.60
C PRO A 320 -19.52 -3.34 -17.24
N ASP A 321 -18.80 -3.82 -18.26
CA ASP A 321 -19.15 -5.02 -19.03
C ASP A 321 -18.62 -6.33 -18.42
N ALA A 322 -18.05 -6.31 -17.20
CA ALA A 322 -17.53 -7.52 -16.59
C ALA A 322 -18.63 -8.58 -16.35
N LYS A 323 -18.27 -9.86 -16.50
CA LYS A 323 -19.22 -10.98 -16.39
C LYS A 323 -18.71 -12.09 -15.48
N LEU A 324 -19.63 -12.72 -14.75
CA LEU A 324 -19.38 -13.97 -14.04
C LEU A 324 -19.60 -15.15 -15.00
N LEU A 325 -18.53 -15.87 -15.31
CA LEU A 325 -18.54 -17.07 -16.14
C LEU A 325 -18.77 -18.32 -15.30
N GLN A 326 -19.64 -19.18 -15.81
CA GLN A 326 -20.04 -20.46 -15.23
C GLN A 326 -19.22 -21.62 -15.79
N ASP A 327 -19.40 -22.81 -15.21
CA ASP A 327 -18.67 -24.01 -15.62
C ASP A 327 -18.85 -24.34 -17.11
N GLY A 328 -17.75 -24.67 -17.77
CA GLY A 328 -17.71 -25.03 -19.19
C GLY A 328 -17.79 -23.85 -20.18
N GLU A 329 -18.02 -22.62 -19.71
CA GLU A 329 -18.06 -21.45 -20.57
C GLU A 329 -16.68 -21.11 -21.17
N THR A 330 -16.68 -20.39 -22.29
CA THR A 330 -15.45 -19.98 -22.99
C THR A 330 -15.05 -18.57 -22.60
N VAL A 331 -13.78 -18.41 -22.23
CA VAL A 331 -13.16 -17.13 -21.92
C VAL A 331 -12.81 -16.40 -23.24
N PRO A 332 -13.31 -15.16 -23.44
CA PRO A 332 -12.97 -14.35 -24.60
C PRO A 332 -11.50 -13.90 -24.64
N ALA A 333 -11.08 -13.28 -25.76
CA ALA A 333 -9.71 -12.78 -25.90
C ALA A 333 -9.44 -11.48 -25.13
N THR A 334 -10.49 -10.71 -24.83
CA THR A 334 -10.46 -9.40 -24.15
C THR A 334 -11.63 -9.25 -23.18
N GLY A 335 -11.46 -8.37 -22.18
CA GLY A 335 -12.48 -7.99 -21.20
C GLY A 335 -12.13 -8.39 -19.77
N VAL A 336 -13.07 -8.17 -18.85
CA VAL A 336 -12.93 -8.56 -17.44
C VAL A 336 -13.94 -9.67 -17.15
N TYR A 337 -13.47 -10.79 -16.60
CA TYR A 337 -14.34 -11.91 -16.27
C TYR A 337 -14.04 -12.43 -14.88
N PHE A 338 -15.10 -12.67 -14.13
CA PHE A 338 -15.07 -13.41 -12.89
C PHE A 338 -15.34 -14.87 -13.19
N ILE A 339 -14.66 -15.79 -12.52
CA ILE A 339 -14.83 -17.23 -12.70
C ILE A 339 -15.57 -17.76 -11.48
N ALA A 340 -16.74 -18.35 -11.69
CA ALA A 340 -17.57 -18.83 -10.60
C ALA A 340 -16.82 -19.83 -9.70
N ASP A 341 -17.17 -19.84 -8.42
CA ASP A 341 -16.61 -20.77 -7.44
C ASP A 341 -16.88 -22.22 -7.87
N GLY A 342 -15.82 -23.03 -7.97
CA GLY A 342 -15.90 -24.42 -8.46
C GLY A 342 -16.04 -24.59 -9.97
N ALA A 343 -16.12 -23.51 -10.76
CA ALA A 343 -16.25 -23.58 -12.21
C ALA A 343 -14.89 -23.82 -12.89
N THR A 344 -14.91 -24.58 -14.00
CA THR A 344 -13.81 -24.69 -14.95
C THR A 344 -14.21 -24.08 -16.29
N VAL A 345 -13.64 -22.93 -16.62
CA VAL A 345 -13.84 -22.25 -17.92
C VAL A 345 -12.74 -22.61 -18.90
N LYS A 346 -13.00 -22.41 -20.19
CA LYS A 346 -12.10 -22.81 -21.29
C LYS A 346 -11.49 -21.61 -22.00
N LYS A 347 -10.18 -21.64 -22.26
CA LYS A 347 -9.50 -20.62 -23.07
C LYS A 347 -8.66 -21.25 -24.18
N SER A 348 -8.96 -20.90 -25.43
CA SER A 348 -8.12 -21.21 -26.58
C SER A 348 -7.74 -19.95 -27.35
N GLY A 349 -6.63 -19.98 -28.09
CA GLY A 349 -6.21 -18.87 -28.93
C GLY A 349 -5.62 -17.68 -28.15
N PRO A 350 -5.40 -16.53 -28.81
CA PRO A 350 -4.67 -15.40 -28.23
C PRO A 350 -5.42 -14.69 -27.10
N VAL A 351 -4.65 -14.04 -26.24
CA VAL A 351 -5.08 -13.09 -25.20
C VAL A 351 -4.52 -11.72 -25.57
N THR A 352 -5.31 -10.66 -25.37
CA THR A 352 -4.88 -9.28 -25.59
C THR A 352 -5.01 -8.50 -24.29
N ASP A 353 -6.19 -7.94 -23.99
CA ASP A 353 -6.44 -7.16 -22.77
C ASP A 353 -7.50 -7.88 -21.95
N LEU A 354 -7.05 -8.80 -21.10
CA LEU A 354 -7.90 -9.75 -20.41
C LEU A 354 -7.58 -9.79 -18.92
N VAL A 355 -8.63 -9.68 -18.10
CA VAL A 355 -8.54 -9.81 -16.65
C VAL A 355 -9.42 -10.97 -16.22
N LEU A 356 -8.86 -11.92 -15.48
CA LEU A 356 -9.56 -13.08 -14.94
C LEU A 356 -9.46 -13.09 -13.42
N ILE A 357 -10.59 -13.06 -12.74
CA ILE A 357 -10.66 -12.95 -11.27
C ILE A 357 -11.50 -14.11 -10.76
N ALA A 358 -11.14 -14.75 -9.66
CA ALA A 358 -12.03 -15.72 -9.03
C ALA A 358 -13.27 -15.02 -8.44
N GLU A 359 -14.40 -15.70 -8.37
CA GLU A 359 -15.61 -15.15 -7.73
C GLU A 359 -15.40 -14.94 -6.22
N ARG A 360 -14.76 -15.91 -5.56
CA ARG A 360 -14.52 -15.94 -4.11
C ARG A 360 -13.05 -15.73 -3.77
N LYS A 361 -12.81 -15.00 -2.69
CA LYS A 361 -11.54 -14.93 -1.97
C LYS A 361 -11.28 -16.28 -1.32
N ASP A 362 -10.01 -16.66 -1.21
CA ASP A 362 -9.57 -17.91 -0.57
C ASP A 362 -10.31 -19.17 -1.05
N ASN A 363 -10.75 -19.18 -2.32
CA ASN A 363 -11.53 -20.25 -2.93
C ASN A 363 -10.77 -21.59 -3.08
N LYS A 364 -9.56 -21.68 -2.52
CA LYS A 364 -8.65 -22.82 -2.60
C LYS A 364 -8.47 -23.35 -4.03
N TYR A 365 -8.40 -22.41 -4.98
CA TYR A 365 -8.21 -22.63 -6.42
C TYR A 365 -9.34 -23.44 -7.09
N SER A 366 -10.57 -23.30 -6.61
CA SER A 366 -11.77 -23.91 -7.18
C SER A 366 -12.18 -23.28 -8.51
N SER A 367 -11.89 -21.98 -8.70
CA SER A 367 -12.14 -21.24 -9.94
C SER A 367 -11.00 -21.48 -10.94
N LYS A 368 -11.27 -22.26 -11.99
CA LYS A 368 -10.25 -22.84 -12.87
C LYS A 368 -10.38 -22.35 -14.30
N ILE A 369 -9.22 -22.15 -14.95
CA ILE A 369 -9.08 -21.90 -16.37
C ILE A 369 -8.32 -23.06 -17.00
N SER A 370 -9.04 -23.84 -17.80
CA SER A 370 -8.45 -24.87 -18.67
C SER A 370 -8.12 -24.25 -20.01
N THR A 371 -6.83 -24.23 -20.35
CA THR A 371 -6.38 -23.73 -21.65
C THR A 371 -6.13 -24.86 -22.64
N THR A 372 -6.33 -24.61 -23.93
CA THR A 372 -6.00 -25.56 -24.99
C THR A 372 -5.10 -24.91 -26.04
N GLY A 373 -4.01 -25.58 -26.40
CA GLY A 373 -3.03 -25.09 -27.37
C GLY A 373 -2.07 -24.05 -26.78
N ASN A 374 -1.27 -23.44 -27.64
CA ASN A 374 -0.40 -22.33 -27.25
C ASN A 374 -1.22 -21.04 -27.13
N ILE A 375 -0.99 -20.28 -26.05
CA ILE A 375 -1.64 -18.99 -25.80
C ILE A 375 -0.66 -17.87 -26.16
N SER A 376 -1.00 -17.08 -27.16
CA SER A 376 -0.24 -15.89 -27.53
C SER A 376 -0.74 -14.70 -26.75
N LEU A 377 0.14 -14.00 -26.06
CA LEU A 377 -0.13 -12.80 -25.27
C LEU A 377 0.11 -11.57 -26.15
N GLY A 378 -0.79 -10.62 -26.08
CA GLY A 378 -0.72 -9.32 -26.75
C GLY A 378 -1.35 -8.25 -25.88
N ASN A 379 -1.51 -7.06 -26.43
CA ASN A 379 -2.21 -5.93 -25.83
C ASN A 379 -2.64 -4.98 -26.95
N LEU A 380 -3.71 -4.22 -26.73
CA LEU A 380 -4.01 -3.04 -27.54
C LEU A 380 -3.02 -1.92 -27.17
N ALA A 381 -2.91 -0.89 -28.01
CA ALA A 381 -2.15 0.30 -27.65
C ALA A 381 -2.73 0.88 -26.35
N GLU A 382 -1.88 1.11 -25.34
CA GLU A 382 -2.30 1.56 -23.99
C GLU A 382 -3.23 0.57 -23.25
N GLY A 383 -3.24 -0.71 -23.65
CA GLY A 383 -4.03 -1.76 -23.04
C GLY A 383 -3.55 -2.20 -21.66
N ILE A 384 -4.43 -2.88 -20.92
CA ILE A 384 -4.18 -3.38 -19.57
C ILE A 384 -3.19 -4.54 -19.52
N GLY A 385 -3.10 -5.36 -20.58
CA GLY A 385 -2.35 -6.62 -20.61
C GLY A 385 -3.13 -7.83 -20.12
N PHE A 386 -2.43 -8.84 -19.59
CA PHE A 386 -3.04 -10.08 -19.08
C PHE A 386 -2.87 -10.20 -17.57
N LEU A 387 -4.00 -10.17 -16.85
CA LEU A 387 -4.02 -10.18 -15.39
C LEU A 387 -4.89 -11.33 -14.88
N CYS A 388 -4.41 -12.06 -13.89
CA CYS A 388 -5.14 -13.12 -13.20
C CYS A 388 -5.08 -12.90 -11.69
N LYS A 389 -6.22 -13.05 -11.01
CA LYS A 389 -6.30 -13.00 -9.54
C LYS A 389 -7.11 -14.15 -8.95
N GLY A 390 -6.52 -14.90 -8.02
CA GLY A 390 -7.23 -15.92 -7.23
C GLY A 390 -7.59 -17.21 -7.98
N VAL A 391 -7.15 -17.38 -9.23
CA VAL A 391 -7.60 -18.47 -10.12
C VAL A 391 -6.55 -19.56 -10.28
N SER A 392 -6.98 -20.77 -10.66
CA SER A 392 -6.09 -21.85 -11.11
C SER A 392 -5.98 -21.87 -12.63
N LEU A 393 -4.76 -21.91 -13.16
CA LEU A 393 -4.49 -22.09 -14.58
C LEU A 393 -3.91 -23.48 -14.82
N SER A 394 -4.48 -24.20 -15.78
CA SER A 394 -3.93 -25.46 -16.29
C SER A 394 -4.10 -25.56 -17.81
N SER A 395 -3.50 -26.58 -18.43
CA SER A 395 -3.65 -26.81 -19.85
C SER A 395 -4.01 -28.26 -20.16
N GLU A 396 -4.95 -28.43 -21.08
CA GLU A 396 -5.29 -29.73 -21.70
C GLU A 396 -4.21 -30.19 -22.69
N GLY A 397 -3.22 -29.34 -22.98
CA GLY A 397 -2.06 -29.68 -23.80
C GLY A 397 -1.82 -28.71 -24.96
N THR A 398 -0.59 -28.73 -25.46
CA THR A 398 -0.16 -27.96 -26.63
C THR A 398 0.87 -28.74 -27.45
N SER A 399 0.81 -28.58 -28.77
CA SER A 399 1.85 -29.10 -29.68
C SER A 399 3.16 -28.32 -29.59
N SER A 400 3.12 -27.08 -29.10
CA SER A 400 4.32 -26.26 -28.88
C SER A 400 5.14 -26.80 -27.70
N VAL A 401 6.41 -26.42 -27.61
CA VAL A 401 7.27 -26.77 -26.45
C VAL A 401 7.05 -25.85 -25.25
N TYR A 402 6.20 -24.83 -25.40
CA TYR A 402 5.87 -23.79 -24.43
C TYR A 402 4.37 -23.53 -24.38
N TRP A 403 3.87 -23.05 -23.25
CA TRP A 403 2.46 -22.73 -23.03
C TRP A 403 2.10 -21.32 -23.53
N PHE A 404 2.85 -20.30 -23.12
CA PHE A 404 2.67 -18.91 -23.47
C PHE A 404 3.77 -18.38 -24.41
N ASN A 405 3.40 -17.49 -25.33
CA ASN A 405 4.34 -16.68 -26.12
C ASN A 405 3.82 -15.25 -26.27
N LEU A 406 4.59 -14.34 -26.85
CA LEU A 406 4.18 -12.98 -27.19
C LEU A 406 3.95 -12.83 -28.70
N SER A 407 2.92 -12.08 -29.05
CA SER A 407 2.43 -11.89 -30.43
C SER A 407 3.22 -10.89 -31.27
N GLY A 408 4.10 -10.08 -30.66
CA GLY A 408 5.01 -9.18 -31.38
C GLY A 408 5.12 -7.74 -30.83
N ASN A 409 4.33 -7.38 -29.82
CA ASN A 409 4.38 -6.09 -29.14
C ASN A 409 4.87 -6.25 -27.69
N ILE A 410 5.25 -5.13 -27.06
CA ILE A 410 5.48 -5.05 -25.62
C ILE A 410 4.12 -4.93 -24.94
N ILE A 411 3.76 -5.95 -24.16
CA ILE A 411 2.54 -5.90 -23.35
C ILE A 411 2.79 -5.08 -22.08
N GLU A 412 1.79 -4.31 -21.67
CA GLU A 412 1.91 -3.40 -20.52
C GLU A 412 2.09 -4.19 -19.22
N ARG A 413 1.30 -5.26 -19.01
CA ARG A 413 1.33 -6.07 -17.79
C ARG A 413 1.14 -7.56 -18.07
N LEU A 414 1.85 -8.38 -17.30
CA LEU A 414 1.57 -9.80 -17.12
C LEU A 414 1.52 -10.11 -15.63
N TYR A 415 0.33 -10.14 -15.05
CA TYR A 415 0.16 -10.31 -13.60
C TYR A 415 -0.54 -11.62 -13.25
N PHE A 416 0.04 -12.31 -12.26
CA PHE A 416 -0.56 -13.42 -11.57
C PHE A 416 -0.50 -13.12 -10.08
N ASP A 417 -1.67 -12.98 -9.46
CA ASP A 417 -1.82 -12.55 -8.08
C ASP A 417 -2.69 -13.58 -7.34
N HIS A 418 -2.16 -14.22 -6.30
CA HIS A 418 -2.83 -15.31 -5.58
C HIS A 418 -3.33 -16.44 -6.52
N CYS A 419 -2.56 -16.78 -7.55
CA CYS A 419 -2.95 -17.79 -8.53
C CYS A 419 -2.29 -19.15 -8.28
N ARG A 420 -2.90 -20.22 -8.80
CA ARG A 420 -2.24 -21.53 -8.95
C ARG A 420 -1.92 -21.76 -10.41
N ILE A 421 -0.68 -22.12 -10.72
CA ILE A 421 -0.21 -22.36 -12.08
C ILE A 421 0.28 -23.80 -12.18
N GLU A 422 -0.38 -24.61 -13.00
CA GLU A 422 -0.05 -26.02 -13.17
C GLU A 422 0.72 -26.24 -14.47
N PHE A 423 2.02 -26.54 -14.37
CA PHE A 423 2.82 -26.83 -15.55
C PHE A 423 2.42 -28.15 -16.20
N MET A 424 2.54 -28.16 -17.52
CA MET A 424 2.54 -29.38 -18.31
C MET A 424 3.90 -30.09 -18.19
N VAL A 425 3.86 -31.42 -18.10
CA VAL A 425 5.05 -32.27 -18.26
C VAL A 425 5.75 -31.97 -19.58
N ASP A 426 7.07 -31.86 -19.56
CA ASP A 426 7.91 -31.65 -20.74
C ASP A 426 7.52 -30.42 -21.57
N LYS A 427 7.01 -29.36 -20.92
CA LYS A 427 6.73 -28.07 -21.55
C LYS A 427 7.27 -26.93 -20.67
N ASN A 428 7.67 -25.86 -21.33
CA ASN A 428 7.98 -24.60 -20.66
C ASN A 428 6.68 -23.83 -20.43
N PHE A 429 6.65 -22.99 -19.41
CA PHE A 429 5.55 -22.05 -19.25
C PHE A 429 5.59 -21.01 -20.36
N SER A 430 6.73 -20.38 -20.63
CA SER A 430 6.84 -19.44 -21.75
C SER A 430 8.06 -19.67 -22.63
N ASN A 431 8.00 -19.08 -23.83
CA ASN A 431 9.15 -18.88 -24.69
C ASN A 431 8.95 -17.63 -25.55
N PHE A 432 9.32 -16.47 -25.02
CA PHE A 432 9.21 -15.19 -25.69
C PHE A 432 10.37 -15.01 -26.67
N ASN A 433 10.09 -15.13 -27.97
CA ASN A 433 11.14 -15.31 -28.99
C ASN A 433 11.09 -14.28 -30.14
N ASN A 434 10.51 -13.11 -29.90
CA ASN A 434 10.42 -12.03 -30.88
C ASN A 434 11.06 -10.74 -30.33
N ALA A 435 12.06 -10.22 -31.05
CA ALA A 435 12.81 -9.02 -30.67
C ALA A 435 11.97 -7.73 -30.51
N LYS A 436 10.79 -7.65 -31.13
CA LYS A 436 9.86 -6.52 -30.99
C LYS A 436 8.86 -6.69 -29.85
N SER A 437 8.79 -7.90 -29.29
CA SER A 437 7.87 -8.21 -28.21
C SER A 437 8.51 -8.02 -26.85
N GLY A 438 7.69 -7.86 -25.82
CA GLY A 438 8.19 -7.73 -24.46
C GLY A 438 7.11 -7.71 -23.40
N ILE A 439 7.54 -7.59 -22.14
CA ILE A 439 6.66 -7.37 -20.98
C ILE A 439 7.21 -6.17 -20.23
N LYS A 440 6.42 -5.11 -20.10
CA LYS A 440 6.86 -3.90 -19.41
C LYS A 440 6.76 -4.02 -17.89
N ASN A 441 5.70 -4.62 -17.37
CA ASN A 441 5.55 -4.90 -15.94
C ASN A 441 5.14 -6.36 -15.73
N LEU A 442 5.93 -7.09 -14.94
CA LEU A 442 5.66 -8.46 -14.53
C LEU A 442 5.39 -8.49 -13.03
N LEU A 443 4.31 -9.15 -12.63
CA LEU A 443 3.99 -9.43 -11.23
C LEU A 443 3.61 -10.90 -11.10
N ILE A 444 4.40 -11.67 -10.35
CA ILE A 444 4.05 -13.01 -9.89
C ILE A 444 4.05 -12.93 -8.37
N GLU A 445 2.87 -12.90 -7.77
CA GLU A 445 2.72 -12.63 -6.35
C GLU A 445 1.78 -13.62 -5.68
N SER A 446 2.20 -14.14 -4.52
CA SER A 446 1.38 -15.05 -3.70
C SER A 446 0.88 -16.28 -4.48
N CYS A 447 1.63 -16.75 -5.48
CA CYS A 447 1.22 -17.84 -6.34
C CYS A 447 1.77 -19.21 -5.89
N HIS A 448 1.01 -20.26 -6.19
CA HIS A 448 1.45 -21.66 -6.14
C HIS A 448 1.80 -22.13 -7.56
N ILE A 449 3.08 -22.41 -7.83
CA ILE A 449 3.57 -22.87 -9.13
C ILE A 449 3.94 -24.35 -9.03
N ALA A 450 3.04 -25.18 -9.57
CA ALA A 450 3.09 -26.63 -9.50
C ALA A 450 3.85 -27.19 -10.71
N ILE A 451 5.00 -27.83 -10.47
CA ILE A 451 5.93 -28.24 -11.52
C ILE A 451 6.11 -29.77 -11.51
N PRO A 452 5.63 -30.50 -12.52
CA PRO A 452 5.84 -31.95 -12.57
C PRO A 452 7.28 -32.29 -12.95
N ALA A 453 7.76 -33.44 -12.47
CA ALA A 453 9.01 -34.01 -12.95
C ALA A 453 8.93 -34.25 -14.46
N GLN A 454 10.02 -33.93 -15.15
CA GLN A 454 10.12 -34.07 -16.59
C GLN A 454 10.27 -35.55 -16.96
N GLN A 455 9.65 -35.98 -18.06
CA GLN A 455 9.68 -37.37 -18.56
C GLN A 455 10.51 -37.53 -19.84
N ALA A 456 11.10 -36.43 -20.34
CA ALA A 456 12.02 -36.44 -21.45
C ALA A 456 13.18 -37.44 -21.24
N LYS A 457 13.68 -38.02 -22.34
CA LYS A 457 14.81 -38.99 -22.32
C LYS A 457 16.12 -38.39 -21.80
N GLU A 458 16.22 -37.07 -21.73
CA GLU A 458 17.34 -36.31 -21.18
C GLU A 458 16.80 -35.41 -20.07
N ASP A 459 17.60 -35.20 -19.02
CA ASP A 459 17.25 -34.38 -17.87
C ASP A 459 17.00 -32.91 -18.29
N ARG A 460 15.73 -32.59 -18.53
CA ARG A 460 15.28 -31.29 -19.03
C ARG A 460 15.07 -30.29 -17.89
N THR A 461 15.44 -29.04 -18.14
CA THR A 461 15.10 -27.91 -17.28
C THR A 461 13.72 -27.35 -17.64
N ALA A 462 12.82 -27.26 -16.67
CA ALA A 462 11.56 -26.54 -16.81
C ALA A 462 11.84 -25.03 -16.80
N LEU A 463 11.32 -24.31 -17.80
CA LEU A 463 11.55 -22.87 -17.93
C LEU A 463 10.23 -22.16 -17.66
N PHE A 464 10.22 -21.25 -16.67
CA PHE A 464 9.02 -20.49 -16.33
C PHE A 464 8.93 -19.26 -17.24
N LEU A 465 9.72 -18.22 -16.98
CA LEU A 465 9.75 -17.00 -17.79
C LEU A 465 11.01 -16.96 -18.65
N ARG A 466 10.91 -17.55 -19.86
CA ARG A 466 12.00 -17.51 -20.84
C ARG A 466 11.83 -16.38 -21.83
N TYR A 467 12.75 -15.43 -21.79
CA TYR A 467 12.99 -14.43 -22.81
C TYR A 467 14.10 -14.90 -23.75
N ASP A 468 13.72 -15.65 -24.79
CA ASP A 468 14.67 -16.02 -25.86
C ASP A 468 15.12 -14.78 -26.65
N GLN A 469 14.19 -13.87 -26.94
CA GLN A 469 14.42 -12.55 -27.52
C GLN A 469 13.40 -11.55 -26.94
N GLY A 470 13.58 -10.26 -27.22
CA GLY A 470 12.60 -9.24 -26.87
C GLY A 470 13.02 -8.39 -25.67
N GLN A 471 12.09 -7.56 -25.18
CA GLN A 471 12.35 -6.53 -24.19
C GLN A 471 11.62 -6.80 -22.87
N TYR A 472 12.26 -6.53 -21.74
CA TYR A 472 11.63 -6.75 -20.44
C TYR A 472 11.88 -5.61 -19.47
N GLY A 473 10.82 -5.21 -18.78
CA GLY A 473 10.78 -4.10 -17.85
C GLY A 473 10.79 -4.54 -16.40
N ASN A 474 10.01 -3.84 -15.57
CA ASN A 474 9.92 -4.08 -14.13
C ASN A 474 9.46 -5.51 -13.82
N MET A 475 10.06 -6.12 -12.81
CA MET A 475 9.71 -7.48 -12.39
C MET A 475 9.56 -7.58 -10.89
N THR A 476 8.42 -8.13 -10.44
CA THR A 476 8.23 -8.58 -9.07
C THR A 476 7.88 -10.06 -9.09
N ILE A 477 8.71 -10.89 -8.45
CA ILE A 477 8.42 -12.30 -8.17
C ILE A 477 8.51 -12.44 -6.65
N ARG A 478 7.37 -12.34 -5.98
CA ARG A 478 7.34 -12.23 -4.53
C ARG A 478 6.36 -13.20 -3.89
N ASN A 479 6.72 -13.73 -2.73
CA ASN A 479 5.81 -14.51 -1.91
C ASN A 479 5.25 -15.75 -2.65
N ASN A 480 6.01 -16.40 -3.53
CA ASN A 480 5.52 -17.56 -4.30
C ASN A 480 6.06 -18.89 -3.80
N VAL A 481 5.32 -19.97 -4.02
CA VAL A 481 5.79 -21.34 -3.79
C VAL A 481 5.98 -22.07 -5.12
N PHE A 482 7.22 -22.42 -5.45
CA PHE A 482 7.56 -23.29 -6.57
C PHE A 482 7.84 -24.69 -6.07
N TYR A 483 7.03 -25.68 -6.46
CA TYR A 483 7.16 -27.03 -5.90
C TYR A 483 7.09 -28.13 -6.94
N CYS A 484 7.87 -29.19 -6.72
CA CYS A 484 7.77 -30.39 -7.54
C CYS A 484 6.51 -31.17 -7.16
N THR A 485 5.64 -31.46 -8.13
CA THR A 485 4.39 -32.22 -7.88
C THR A 485 4.59 -33.73 -7.93
N THR A 486 5.81 -34.20 -8.20
CA THR A 486 6.11 -35.63 -8.34
C THR A 486 6.82 -36.14 -7.11
N GLU A 487 6.20 -37.11 -6.45
CA GLU A 487 6.71 -37.73 -5.23
C GLU A 487 8.15 -38.26 -5.42
N ASN A 488 9.01 -38.02 -4.43
CA ASN A 488 10.41 -38.47 -4.41
C ASN A 488 11.22 -38.03 -5.65
N LYS A 489 10.85 -36.91 -6.27
CA LYS A 489 11.59 -36.30 -7.39
C LYS A 489 11.88 -34.83 -7.12
N ALA A 490 12.98 -34.38 -7.70
CA ALA A 490 13.26 -32.97 -7.89
C ALA A 490 13.21 -32.61 -9.38
N VAL A 491 12.90 -31.35 -9.67
CA VAL A 491 12.87 -30.81 -11.02
C VAL A 491 13.89 -29.69 -11.16
N SER A 492 14.62 -29.68 -12.28
CA SER A 492 15.51 -28.57 -12.60
C SER A 492 14.67 -27.42 -13.13
N LEU A 493 14.77 -26.24 -12.52
CA LEU A 493 13.95 -25.07 -12.82
C LEU A 493 14.82 -23.87 -13.19
N ALA A 494 14.37 -23.09 -14.17
CA ALA A 494 14.84 -21.74 -14.43
C ALA A 494 13.63 -20.78 -14.35
N PRO A 495 13.40 -20.12 -13.20
CA PRO A 495 12.25 -19.23 -13.02
C PRO A 495 12.28 -18.03 -13.94
N LEU A 496 13.43 -17.36 -14.03
CA LEU A 496 13.62 -16.20 -14.88
C LEU A 496 14.90 -16.36 -15.69
N MET A 497 14.77 -16.37 -17.02
CA MET A 497 15.93 -16.53 -17.89
C MET A 497 15.86 -15.69 -19.15
N THR A 498 17.04 -15.22 -19.55
CA THR A 498 17.24 -14.51 -20.82
C THR A 498 18.30 -15.20 -21.65
N THR A 499 18.31 -14.94 -22.96
CA THR A 499 19.48 -15.23 -23.81
C THR A 499 20.17 -13.93 -24.19
N ALA A 500 21.35 -14.03 -24.82
CA ALA A 500 22.09 -12.87 -25.34
C ALA A 500 21.32 -12.02 -26.37
N LYS A 501 20.14 -12.46 -26.83
CA LYS A 501 19.27 -11.73 -27.76
C LYS A 501 18.15 -10.94 -27.09
N ALA A 502 17.96 -11.09 -25.77
CA ALA A 502 16.96 -10.36 -25.02
C ALA A 502 17.57 -9.08 -24.41
N THR A 503 16.76 -8.04 -24.26
CA THR A 503 17.17 -6.72 -23.82
C THR A 503 16.43 -6.33 -22.54
N VAL A 504 17.17 -6.01 -21.49
CA VAL A 504 16.62 -5.33 -20.31
C VAL A 504 16.27 -3.89 -20.71
N LEU A 505 15.10 -3.40 -20.35
CA LEU A 505 14.80 -1.97 -20.47
C LEU A 505 15.62 -1.16 -19.44
N ASP A 506 15.86 0.12 -19.72
CA ASP A 506 16.61 0.99 -18.82
C ASP A 506 15.75 1.45 -17.63
N GLY A 507 16.38 1.64 -16.47
CA GLY A 507 15.74 2.17 -15.27
C GLY A 507 14.69 1.26 -14.62
N ILE A 508 14.73 -0.05 -14.88
CA ILE A 508 13.78 -1.01 -14.32
C ILE A 508 14.11 -1.39 -12.89
N ASP A 509 13.07 -1.74 -12.13
CA ASP A 509 13.20 -2.38 -10.82
C ASP A 509 12.96 -3.88 -10.92
N VAL A 510 13.76 -4.67 -10.19
CA VAL A 510 13.63 -6.12 -10.10
C VAL A 510 13.61 -6.51 -8.62
N CYS A 511 12.51 -7.09 -8.19
CA CYS A 511 12.27 -7.51 -6.82
C CYS A 511 11.93 -9.00 -6.77
N ILE A 512 12.85 -9.82 -6.25
CA ILE A 512 12.65 -11.26 -6.07
C ILE A 512 12.82 -11.60 -4.59
N GLU A 513 11.70 -11.70 -3.88
CA GLU A 513 11.72 -11.78 -2.42
C GLU A 513 10.74 -12.81 -1.87
N ASN A 514 11.10 -13.41 -0.74
CA ASN A 514 10.17 -14.25 0.01
C ASN A 514 9.58 -15.38 -0.83
N ASN A 515 10.32 -15.96 -1.79
CA ASN A 515 9.86 -17.13 -2.52
C ASN A 515 10.35 -18.41 -1.84
N THR A 516 9.53 -19.45 -1.87
CA THR A 516 9.89 -20.80 -1.41
C THR A 516 9.98 -21.75 -2.59
N LEU A 517 11.09 -22.48 -2.67
CA LEU A 517 11.36 -23.49 -3.69
C LEU A 517 11.47 -24.86 -3.02
N ILE A 518 10.56 -25.78 -3.34
CA ILE A 518 10.46 -27.13 -2.75
C ILE A 518 10.77 -28.17 -3.81
N ASN A 519 11.91 -28.86 -3.70
CA ASN A 519 12.38 -29.83 -4.69
C ASN A 519 12.42 -29.27 -6.13
N THR A 520 12.61 -27.95 -6.25
CA THR A 520 12.82 -27.23 -7.50
C THR A 520 14.26 -26.67 -7.48
N LEU A 521 15.14 -27.32 -8.24
CA LEU A 521 16.59 -27.11 -8.17
C LEU A 521 17.07 -26.13 -9.24
N LEU A 522 17.97 -25.22 -8.84
CA LEU A 522 18.48 -24.13 -9.67
C LEU A 522 19.84 -24.45 -10.34
N ASN A 523 20.12 -25.72 -10.63
CA ASN A 523 21.43 -26.20 -11.14
C ASN A 523 21.42 -26.58 -12.64
N HIS A 524 20.73 -25.79 -13.46
CA HIS A 524 20.39 -26.16 -14.84
C HIS A 524 21.50 -25.97 -15.90
N ASP A 525 22.52 -25.14 -15.67
CA ASP A 525 23.58 -24.79 -16.65
C ASP A 525 24.95 -24.65 -15.95
N ASN A 526 26.05 -24.89 -16.67
CA ASN A 526 27.41 -24.99 -16.11
C ASN A 526 28.03 -23.61 -15.80
N SER A 527 27.61 -22.56 -16.48
CA SER A 527 28.26 -21.24 -16.48
C SER A 527 27.35 -20.10 -16.03
N THR A 528 26.02 -20.30 -16.03
CA THR A 528 25.04 -19.21 -15.85
C THR A 528 23.76 -19.67 -15.15
N SER A 529 23.82 -20.66 -14.25
CA SER A 529 22.65 -21.08 -13.47
C SER A 529 22.22 -20.01 -12.46
N GLY A 530 20.93 -19.97 -12.11
CA GLY A 530 20.38 -19.00 -11.16
C GLY A 530 18.84 -19.06 -11.10
N LEU A 531 18.23 -18.57 -10.01
CA LEU A 531 16.81 -18.20 -10.00
C LEU A 531 16.57 -17.13 -11.06
N MET A 532 17.44 -16.12 -11.07
CA MET A 532 17.53 -15.09 -12.09
C MET A 532 18.78 -15.30 -12.96
N LYS A 533 18.55 -15.67 -14.22
CA LYS A 533 19.56 -15.75 -15.27
C LYS A 533 19.54 -14.47 -16.12
N ILE A 534 19.87 -13.37 -15.44
CA ILE A 534 20.03 -12.00 -15.97
C ILE A 534 21.15 -11.36 -15.14
N PRO A 535 22.07 -10.58 -15.75
CA PRO A 535 23.09 -9.86 -14.98
C PRO A 535 22.45 -8.94 -13.94
N TYR A 536 22.85 -9.11 -12.68
CA TYR A 536 22.38 -8.26 -11.58
C TYR A 536 22.83 -6.81 -11.78
N ARG A 537 21.97 -5.85 -11.42
CA ARG A 537 22.27 -4.41 -11.40
C ARG A 537 22.03 -3.84 -10.01
N LYS A 538 22.77 -2.79 -9.64
CA LYS A 538 22.63 -2.15 -8.33
C LYS A 538 21.18 -1.76 -8.02
N GLY A 539 20.73 -2.07 -6.80
CA GLY A 539 19.39 -1.73 -6.29
C GLY A 539 18.31 -2.77 -6.57
N TRP A 540 18.59 -3.78 -7.40
CA TRP A 540 17.71 -4.94 -7.57
C TRP A 540 17.77 -5.84 -6.34
N LYS A 541 16.67 -6.52 -6.03
CA LYS A 541 16.51 -7.32 -4.82
C LYS A 541 16.41 -8.80 -5.11
N MET A 542 17.13 -9.59 -4.33
CA MET A 542 17.11 -11.05 -4.28
C MET A 542 17.27 -11.47 -2.82
N LYS A 543 16.23 -11.39 -1.99
CA LYS A 543 16.38 -11.61 -0.55
C LYS A 543 15.25 -12.38 0.11
N ASN A 544 15.53 -12.93 1.28
CA ASN A 544 14.56 -13.69 2.07
C ASN A 544 13.98 -14.90 1.33
N ASN A 545 14.65 -15.44 0.30
CA ASN A 545 14.15 -16.62 -0.41
C ASN A 545 14.56 -17.90 0.34
N LEU A 546 13.72 -18.93 0.28
CA LEU A 546 13.95 -20.22 0.91
C LEU A 546 13.98 -21.30 -0.16
N VAL A 547 15.01 -22.14 -0.14
CA VAL A 547 15.06 -23.39 -0.92
C VAL A 547 15.09 -24.55 0.04
N TRP A 548 14.24 -25.54 -0.20
CA TRP A 548 14.29 -26.83 0.46
C TRP A 548 14.35 -27.95 -0.58
N TYR A 549 15.24 -28.92 -0.37
CA TYR A 549 15.31 -30.12 -1.19
C TYR A 549 15.81 -31.34 -0.41
N ASP A 550 15.21 -32.49 -0.67
CA ASP A 550 15.61 -33.78 -0.07
C ASP A 550 15.90 -34.87 -1.11
N VAL A 551 15.65 -34.57 -2.38
CA VAL A 551 16.05 -35.42 -3.51
C VAL A 551 17.40 -34.95 -4.04
N ALA A 552 18.33 -35.89 -4.17
CA ALA A 552 19.69 -35.64 -4.62
C ALA A 552 19.76 -35.05 -6.03
N LEU A 553 20.97 -34.63 -6.41
CA LEU A 553 21.29 -34.09 -7.72
C LEU A 553 20.57 -34.86 -8.84
N ILE A 554 19.80 -34.14 -9.65
CA ILE A 554 19.26 -34.68 -10.90
C ILE A 554 20.44 -35.17 -11.74
N ALA A 555 20.34 -36.39 -12.27
CA ALA A 555 21.41 -37.01 -13.04
C ALA A 555 21.94 -36.06 -14.13
N ASN A 556 23.25 -36.10 -14.40
CA ASN A 556 23.90 -35.27 -15.43
C ASN A 556 23.79 -33.74 -15.27
N LYS A 557 23.31 -33.21 -14.13
CA LYS A 557 23.32 -31.77 -13.83
C LYS A 557 24.57 -31.34 -13.06
N ASN A 558 24.80 -30.03 -13.00
CA ASN A 558 25.95 -29.46 -12.28
C ASN A 558 25.76 -29.57 -10.77
N ALA A 559 26.86 -29.77 -10.05
CA ALA A 559 26.86 -29.81 -8.59
C ALA A 559 26.71 -28.44 -7.92
N THR A 560 26.51 -27.37 -8.69
CA THR A 560 26.38 -25.99 -8.18
C THR A 560 25.03 -25.39 -8.57
N ALA A 561 24.39 -24.75 -7.60
CA ALA A 561 23.17 -23.95 -7.76
C ALA A 561 23.41 -22.54 -7.19
N SER A 562 22.61 -21.57 -7.64
CA SER A 562 22.68 -20.19 -7.16
C SER A 562 21.36 -19.45 -7.30
N PHE A 563 21.23 -18.31 -6.64
CA PHE A 563 20.09 -17.41 -6.79
C PHE A 563 20.26 -16.47 -7.99
N LEU A 564 21.47 -15.94 -8.20
CA LEU A 564 21.84 -15.03 -9.27
C LEU A 564 22.84 -15.72 -10.22
N SER A 565 22.72 -15.46 -11.52
CA SER A 565 23.68 -15.97 -12.48
C SER A 565 25.00 -15.21 -12.43
N GLU A 566 25.00 -13.90 -12.55
CA GLU A 566 26.22 -13.10 -12.60
C GLU A 566 25.97 -11.67 -12.13
N LEU A 567 27.04 -11.00 -11.69
CA LEU A 567 27.06 -9.56 -11.46
C LEU A 567 27.25 -8.85 -12.79
N GLY A 568 26.47 -7.79 -13.05
CA GLY A 568 26.63 -6.97 -14.24
C GLY A 568 28.04 -6.37 -14.36
N SER A 569 28.49 -6.16 -15.58
CA SER A 569 29.81 -5.57 -15.83
C SER A 569 29.89 -4.16 -15.24
N MET A 570 30.92 -3.91 -14.42
CA MET A 570 31.13 -2.66 -13.67
C MET A 570 30.02 -2.30 -12.68
N GLU A 571 29.12 -3.24 -12.36
CA GLU A 571 28.10 -3.04 -11.35
C GLU A 571 28.67 -3.22 -9.93
N THR A 572 27.98 -2.60 -8.97
CA THR A 572 28.17 -2.86 -7.54
C THR A 572 26.85 -3.35 -6.96
N PHE A 573 26.87 -3.86 -5.73
CA PHE A 573 25.68 -4.32 -5.05
C PHE A 573 25.74 -3.95 -3.57
N ASP A 574 24.57 -3.79 -2.96
CA ASP A 574 24.42 -3.62 -1.52
C ASP A 574 24.00 -4.97 -0.93
N ILE A 575 24.73 -5.45 0.08
CA ILE A 575 24.53 -6.82 0.61
C ILE A 575 23.11 -7.03 1.14
N GLU A 576 22.50 -5.98 1.68
CA GLU A 576 21.13 -6.00 2.20
C GLU A 576 20.10 -6.38 1.12
N ASP A 577 20.34 -6.01 -0.14
CA ASP A 577 19.45 -6.31 -1.27
C ASP A 577 19.51 -7.77 -1.70
N ILE A 578 20.59 -8.49 -1.36
CA ILE A 578 20.80 -9.89 -1.73
C ILE A 578 20.88 -10.85 -0.52
N SER A 579 20.45 -10.36 0.66
CA SER A 579 20.66 -11.02 1.94
C SER A 579 19.60 -12.08 2.30
N ASN A 580 19.89 -12.86 3.34
CA ASN A 580 18.93 -13.75 4.01
C ASN A 580 18.25 -14.79 3.09
N ASN A 581 18.91 -15.17 2.00
CA ASN A 581 18.51 -16.34 1.22
C ASN A 581 19.01 -17.60 1.91
N LYS A 582 18.10 -18.54 2.19
CA LYS A 582 18.39 -19.77 2.92
C LYS A 582 18.15 -21.01 2.10
N VAL A 583 19.00 -22.01 2.32
CA VAL A 583 18.92 -23.31 1.66
C VAL A 583 18.92 -24.38 2.74
N PHE A 584 17.99 -25.31 2.63
CA PHE A 584 17.80 -26.42 3.55
C PHE A 584 17.82 -27.74 2.78
N THR A 585 18.41 -28.77 3.38
CA THR A 585 18.42 -30.10 2.78
C THR A 585 18.59 -31.20 3.82
N THR A 586 18.07 -32.39 3.55
CA THR A 586 18.34 -33.59 4.36
C THR A 586 19.49 -34.43 3.78
N ILE A 587 20.12 -33.97 2.69
CA ILE A 587 21.17 -34.70 1.98
C ILE A 587 22.52 -34.41 2.62
N GLU A 588 23.04 -35.39 3.36
CA GLU A 588 24.35 -35.30 4.01
C GLU A 588 25.50 -35.65 3.05
N ASP A 589 25.29 -36.64 2.18
CA ASP A 589 26.31 -37.13 1.24
C ASP A 589 26.28 -36.35 -0.09
N ASN A 590 27.31 -35.56 -0.33
CA ASN A 590 27.48 -34.73 -1.55
C ASN A 590 26.27 -33.82 -1.86
N PRO A 591 25.89 -32.90 -0.95
CA PRO A 591 24.85 -31.92 -1.23
C PRO A 591 25.26 -31.00 -2.39
N LEU A 592 24.28 -30.30 -2.97
CA LEU A 592 24.56 -29.23 -3.92
C LEU A 592 25.39 -28.14 -3.24
N ILE A 593 26.34 -27.58 -4.00
CA ILE A 593 27.05 -26.37 -3.62
C ILE A 593 26.15 -25.19 -3.96
N TRP A 594 25.93 -24.30 -2.99
CA TRP A 594 25.08 -23.13 -3.16
C TRP A 594 25.87 -21.83 -3.04
N GLY A 595 25.47 -20.84 -3.83
CA GLY A 595 25.96 -19.48 -3.69
C GLY A 595 24.90 -18.45 -4.05
N ILE A 596 25.18 -17.19 -3.71
CA ILE A 596 24.33 -16.08 -4.10
C ILE A 596 24.47 -15.84 -5.61
N PHE A 597 25.69 -15.59 -6.08
CA PHE A 597 26.06 -15.61 -7.50
C PHE A 597 26.65 -16.95 -7.93
N ARG A 598 26.55 -17.26 -9.22
CA ARG A 598 27.16 -18.47 -9.80
C ARG A 598 28.69 -18.42 -9.77
N ASP A 599 29.26 -17.26 -10.06
CA ASP A 599 30.71 -17.02 -9.96
C ASP A 599 31.08 -16.81 -8.50
N ASN A 600 31.91 -17.70 -7.97
CA ASN A 600 32.34 -17.66 -6.58
C ASN A 600 33.41 -16.61 -6.28
N LYS A 601 33.86 -15.85 -7.29
CA LYS A 601 34.86 -14.79 -7.13
C LYS A 601 34.25 -13.41 -6.95
N VAL A 602 32.93 -13.28 -6.97
CA VAL A 602 32.25 -11.98 -6.86
C VAL A 602 32.55 -11.34 -5.49
N PHE A 603 32.51 -12.12 -4.41
CA PHE A 603 32.87 -11.69 -3.05
C PHE A 603 33.10 -12.88 -2.10
N GLU A 604 33.73 -12.64 -0.95
CA GLU A 604 34.13 -13.70 0.00
C GLU A 604 32.94 -14.49 0.58
N ASP A 605 31.82 -13.83 0.85
CA ASP A 605 30.61 -14.42 1.44
C ASP A 605 29.61 -14.93 0.38
N ASN A 606 30.06 -15.20 -0.84
CA ASN A 606 29.17 -15.68 -1.91
C ASN A 606 28.61 -17.09 -1.65
N VAL A 607 29.19 -17.85 -0.71
CA VAL A 607 28.81 -19.24 -0.43
C VAL A 607 27.62 -19.30 0.53
N ILE A 608 26.61 -20.08 0.18
CA ILE A 608 25.51 -20.44 1.08
C ILE A 608 25.74 -21.86 1.55
N ILE A 609 25.85 -22.06 2.87
CA ILE A 609 25.95 -23.39 3.48
C ILE A 609 24.53 -23.90 3.71
N PRO A 610 24.11 -25.01 3.06
CA PRO A 610 22.80 -25.59 3.31
C PRO A 610 22.66 -26.02 4.78
N GLU A 611 21.55 -25.65 5.42
CA GLU A 611 21.19 -26.12 6.75
C GLU A 611 20.63 -27.55 6.66
N LEU A 612 21.12 -28.46 7.51
CA LEU A 612 20.72 -29.88 7.50
C LEU A 612 19.42 -30.16 8.28
N THR A 613 18.88 -29.14 8.95
CA THR A 613 17.63 -29.23 9.71
C THR A 613 16.46 -28.75 8.89
N THR A 614 15.31 -29.41 8.97
CA THR A 614 14.10 -28.93 8.29
C THR A 614 13.68 -27.54 8.80
N PRO A 615 13.24 -26.63 7.92
CA PRO A 615 12.66 -25.35 8.31
C PRO A 615 11.17 -25.46 8.70
N PHE A 616 10.57 -26.64 8.56
CA PHE A 616 9.13 -26.87 8.73
C PHE A 616 8.77 -27.51 10.07
N VAL A 617 7.59 -27.21 10.59
CA VAL A 617 7.11 -27.67 11.92
C VAL A 617 7.05 -29.20 12.02
N ASP A 618 6.68 -29.90 10.94
CA ASP A 618 6.40 -31.35 10.97
C ASP A 618 7.61 -32.27 10.70
N GLY A 619 8.84 -31.74 10.71
CA GLY A 619 10.05 -32.59 10.77
C GLY A 619 10.62 -33.08 9.43
N THR A 620 9.79 -33.31 8.39
CA THR A 620 10.25 -33.58 7.00
C THR A 620 9.14 -33.27 6.01
N LEU A 621 9.35 -32.35 5.05
CA LEU A 621 8.29 -31.95 4.10
C LEU A 621 8.54 -32.53 2.70
N VAL A 622 8.12 -33.77 2.41
CA VAL A 622 7.96 -34.21 1.00
C VAL A 622 6.56 -33.82 0.55
N ASP A 623 6.35 -32.54 0.26
CA ASP A 623 5.03 -32.06 -0.12
C ASP A 623 4.91 -31.79 -1.62
N THR A 624 4.02 -32.54 -2.25
CA THR A 624 3.65 -32.44 -3.67
C THR A 624 2.50 -31.47 -3.91
N GLU A 625 2.01 -30.77 -2.89
CA GLU A 625 0.92 -29.79 -2.96
C GLU A 625 1.37 -28.33 -2.75
N GLY A 626 2.62 -28.10 -2.32
CA GLY A 626 3.18 -26.77 -2.05
C GLY A 626 2.68 -26.10 -0.76
N LYS A 627 2.08 -26.86 0.16
CA LYS A 627 1.62 -26.50 1.50
C LYS A 627 2.68 -26.81 2.55
N TYR A 628 2.96 -25.85 3.41
CA TYR A 628 3.85 -26.04 4.54
C TYR A 628 3.58 -25.04 5.65
N THR A 629 4.16 -25.28 6.81
CA THR A 629 4.22 -24.30 7.90
C THR A 629 5.66 -24.17 8.37
N LEU A 630 6.18 -22.94 8.33
CA LEU A 630 7.54 -22.64 8.79
C LEU A 630 7.60 -22.61 10.32
N LYS A 631 8.71 -23.07 10.88
CA LYS A 631 8.98 -22.91 12.31
C LYS A 631 9.11 -21.42 12.67
N PRO A 632 8.78 -21.01 13.90
CA PRO A 632 8.80 -19.62 14.33
C PRO A 632 10.11 -18.87 14.04
N GLU A 633 11.25 -19.53 14.19
CA GLU A 633 12.59 -18.96 13.94
C GLU A 633 12.88 -18.68 12.46
N TYR A 634 12.09 -19.23 11.55
CA TYR A 634 12.19 -19.02 10.10
C TYR A 634 11.00 -18.21 9.54
N GLN A 635 10.19 -17.60 10.39
CA GLN A 635 9.18 -16.64 9.94
C GLN A 635 9.86 -15.40 9.33
N GLY A 636 9.35 -14.91 8.21
CA GLY A 636 9.94 -13.80 7.45
C GLY A 636 10.94 -14.20 6.36
N ILE A 637 11.25 -15.50 6.21
CA ILE A 637 11.95 -16.06 5.04
C ILE A 637 11.05 -17.03 4.28
N GLY A 638 11.24 -17.13 2.96
CA GLY A 638 10.33 -17.85 2.09
C GLY A 638 8.95 -17.20 2.01
N ALA A 639 8.04 -17.88 1.33
CA ALA A 639 6.68 -17.43 1.13
C ALA A 639 5.81 -17.70 2.36
N THR A 640 4.89 -16.77 2.62
CA THR A 640 3.81 -16.85 3.60
C THR A 640 2.51 -16.81 2.80
N ILE A 641 1.99 -17.99 2.46
CA ILE A 641 0.73 -18.15 1.71
C ILE A 641 -0.16 -19.14 2.50
N GLU A 642 -1.43 -18.80 2.69
CA GLU A 642 -2.43 -19.56 3.47
C GLU A 642 -3.41 -20.42 2.63
#